data_AF-A0A2I1CU18-F1
#
_entry.id   AF-A0A2I1CU18-F1
#
_cell.length_a   1.000
_cell.length_b   1.000
_cell.length_c   1.000
_cell.angle_alpha   90.00
_cell.angle_beta   90.00
_cell.angle_gamma   90.00
#
_symmetry.space_group_name_H-M   'P 1'
#
loop_
_entity.id
_entity.type
_entity.pdbx_description
1 polymer ?
#
loop_
_entity_poly.entity_id
_entity_poly.type
_entity_poly.pdbx_seq_one_letter_code
_entity_poly.pdbx_strand_id
1 'polypeptide(L)'
;MISRISPYPGLFDQNTHDRILLYSRAARLETAAKMTLEDLPNELLLLIAAYNDNHGDTLSLAQCCRRFYSLLRQEIYTSIDFTYLCPWALSRLTHTVIEHPELAQSVRKLSMGVRNGYCPKSHRPNTKYNAATLLPAVSAAAHTPDEQQTWQKALQCGQIDPWTALLLPLLPNLSQLKLKLDYPASYLNRMLERAVRGQKPFDTTPPFPALEQVSATWHDHENGIFSSRLLPFFSFPAMRRFQGHMVVEDHIAGPAPELLKRREFSGVTDIDLTAAHAEQGLGYLLRACRGLKSFRYVHAHASISLKDFNPTRFHRALEPHRETLERLEFRLDDGFGWGSTGSEREDDFFGPLAGFTALREVALRAANIVDWSKGDEGSVGALAGNLPRALRVLALDQFDQCDMGAMVAQLENLVGCAKNRFPDLGVIDIQGDLHDAGGGGRSMKEEVIGVTERLRGLCSEAGIDCRWWNREGGYTYAFFPPALSNTTSSPDQATPPPSHPHLKTPTHPNNSFTSSISSPHSMVFYNLVFYRGDHWHESNKPNGGRDNRYLLIASTRSKADLLYRVLQENKSITGGRKFHELKRLSPQMWSWCGDGPKALYDAIEKINIGTAEVAPQETKEIVLAELRGHVFFQFLDAWDTLPLGFPVLRADEGGVADRVNGGRFCVRSRRWPGRFWAVHRGSNFCAIVVSEWERAVFRVWIEGVERDGAEKEGVGGC
;
A
#
# COMPACT_ATOMS: atom_id res chain seq x y z
N MET A 1 12.41 -19.44 -88.74
CA MET A 1 13.33 -19.84 -89.82
C MET A 1 14.51 -18.86 -89.78
N ILE A 2 15.78 -19.20 -89.57
CA ILE A 2 16.62 -20.40 -89.71
C ILE A 2 17.84 -20.16 -88.77
N SER A 3 18.12 -21.00 -87.75
CA SER A 3 19.19 -22.05 -87.72
C SER A 3 20.63 -21.50 -87.85
N ARG A 4 21.69 -21.83 -87.09
CA ARG A 4 22.11 -22.84 -86.07
C ARG A 4 23.43 -22.27 -85.43
N ILE A 5 24.07 -22.77 -84.36
CA ILE A 5 24.79 -24.05 -84.17
C ILE A 5 25.26 -24.16 -82.69
N SER A 6 25.29 -25.40 -82.17
CA SER A 6 25.94 -25.96 -80.96
C SER A 6 26.65 -27.27 -81.42
N PRO A 7 27.30 -28.18 -80.63
CA PRO A 7 27.59 -28.23 -79.17
C PRO A 7 28.98 -28.84 -78.76
N TYR A 8 29.31 -28.84 -77.46
CA TYR A 8 30.00 -29.93 -76.69
C TYR A 8 30.03 -29.63 -75.16
N PRO A 9 29.91 -30.64 -74.24
CA PRO A 9 30.12 -30.45 -72.78
C PRO A 9 31.19 -31.38 -72.16
N GLY A 10 31.68 -31.03 -70.94
CA GLY A 10 32.59 -31.85 -70.13
C GLY A 10 32.61 -31.59 -68.62
N LEU A 11 32.96 -32.67 -67.88
CA LEU A 11 33.67 -32.87 -66.58
C LEU A 11 33.08 -32.53 -65.18
N PHE A 12 33.37 -33.48 -64.27
CA PHE A 12 33.04 -33.63 -62.82
C PHE A 12 33.98 -32.84 -61.89
N ASP A 13 33.48 -32.37 -60.74
CA ASP A 13 34.23 -31.62 -59.71
C ASP A 13 34.03 -32.14 -58.26
N GLN A 14 35.07 -31.98 -57.44
CA GLN A 14 35.47 -32.48 -56.12
C GLN A 14 34.54 -32.20 -54.92
N ASN A 15 33.25 -31.89 -55.16
CA ASN A 15 32.40 -31.25 -54.16
C ASN A 15 31.71 -32.19 -53.15
N THR A 16 32.05 -33.48 -53.12
CA THR A 16 31.35 -34.48 -52.28
C THR A 16 32.11 -34.88 -51.02
N HIS A 17 33.44 -34.71 -50.97
CA HIS A 17 34.23 -35.12 -49.80
C HIS A 17 34.22 -34.07 -48.67
N ASP A 18 34.18 -32.77 -49.00
CA ASP A 18 34.13 -31.70 -47.99
C ASP A 18 32.75 -31.59 -47.29
N ARG A 19 31.68 -32.05 -47.95
CA ARG A 19 30.33 -32.02 -47.35
C ARG A 19 30.15 -33.03 -46.22
N ILE A 20 30.90 -34.14 -46.21
CA ILE A 20 30.83 -35.16 -45.14
C ILE A 20 31.60 -34.71 -43.89
N LEU A 21 32.70 -33.97 -44.05
CA LEU A 21 33.45 -33.41 -42.91
C LEU A 21 32.72 -32.23 -42.24
N LEU A 22 32.01 -31.40 -43.00
CA LEU A 22 31.18 -30.31 -42.47
C LEU A 22 29.97 -30.81 -41.66
N TYR A 23 29.33 -31.93 -42.07
CA TYR A 23 28.24 -32.53 -41.28
C TYR A 23 28.73 -33.13 -39.95
N SER A 24 29.96 -33.66 -39.90
CA SER A 24 30.55 -34.17 -38.64
C SER A 24 30.97 -33.06 -37.65
N ARG A 25 31.28 -31.86 -38.16
CA ARG A 25 31.63 -30.68 -37.36
C ARG A 25 30.39 -29.92 -36.86
N ALA A 26 29.32 -29.86 -37.65
CA ALA A 26 28.04 -29.31 -37.21
C ALA A 26 27.42 -30.14 -36.07
N ALA A 27 27.48 -31.49 -36.16
CA ALA A 27 27.03 -32.38 -35.09
C ALA A 27 27.88 -32.29 -33.80
N ARG A 28 29.14 -31.83 -33.88
CA ARG A 28 30.02 -31.58 -32.72
C ARG A 28 29.87 -30.18 -32.10
N LEU A 29 29.15 -29.26 -32.76
CA LEU A 29 28.79 -27.95 -32.20
C LEU A 29 27.38 -27.92 -31.62
N GLU A 30 26.51 -28.87 -31.97
CA GLU A 30 25.26 -29.16 -31.26
C GLU A 30 25.45 -29.83 -29.88
N THR A 31 26.71 -30.13 -29.51
CA THR A 31 27.13 -30.52 -28.17
C THR A 31 27.76 -29.36 -27.39
N ALA A 32 27.40 -28.11 -27.71
CA ALA A 32 27.40 -27.06 -26.69
C ALA A 32 26.40 -27.52 -25.63
N ALA A 33 26.90 -28.16 -24.56
CA ALA A 33 26.10 -28.69 -23.47
C ALA A 33 25.09 -27.61 -23.09
N LYS A 34 23.82 -27.90 -23.30
CA LYS A 34 22.72 -27.00 -22.99
C LYS A 34 22.74 -26.86 -21.48
N MET A 35 23.50 -25.89 -20.97
CA MET A 35 23.60 -25.62 -19.53
C MET A 35 22.18 -25.37 -19.06
N THR A 36 21.68 -26.32 -18.29
CA THR A 36 20.41 -26.19 -17.62
C THR A 36 20.64 -25.42 -16.34
N LEU A 37 19.57 -24.85 -15.78
CA LEU A 37 19.62 -24.19 -14.48
C LEU A 37 20.09 -25.15 -13.37
N GLU A 38 19.97 -26.46 -13.58
CA GLU A 38 20.45 -27.51 -12.68
C GLU A 38 21.99 -27.60 -12.64
N ASP A 39 22.67 -27.14 -13.69
CA ASP A 39 24.13 -27.19 -13.82
C ASP A 39 24.84 -26.00 -13.14
N LEU A 40 24.09 -24.96 -12.75
CA LEU A 40 24.66 -23.80 -12.05
C LEU A 40 25.04 -24.15 -10.61
N PRO A 41 26.18 -23.68 -10.08
CA PRO A 41 26.52 -23.79 -8.66
C PRO A 41 25.52 -23.05 -7.74
N ASN A 42 25.44 -23.48 -6.48
CA ASN A 42 24.50 -22.90 -5.50
C ASN A 42 24.73 -21.39 -5.30
N GLU A 43 25.97 -20.95 -5.36
CA GLU A 43 26.39 -19.56 -5.20
C GLU A 43 25.81 -18.68 -6.31
N LEU A 44 25.78 -19.16 -7.56
CA LEU A 44 25.16 -18.44 -8.67
C LEU A 44 23.64 -18.41 -8.54
N LEU A 45 23.03 -19.49 -8.05
CA LEU A 45 21.59 -19.54 -7.80
C LEU A 45 21.17 -18.55 -6.69
N LEU A 46 21.96 -18.44 -5.63
CA LEU A 46 21.76 -17.44 -4.57
C LEU A 46 21.98 -16.02 -5.08
N LEU A 47 22.99 -15.81 -5.93
CA LEU A 47 23.22 -14.50 -6.56
C LEU A 47 22.04 -14.11 -7.46
N ILE A 48 21.52 -15.02 -8.28
CA ILE A 48 20.32 -14.79 -9.11
C ILE A 48 19.12 -14.42 -8.23
N ALA A 49 18.90 -15.15 -7.13
CA ALA A 49 17.84 -14.82 -6.17
C ALA A 49 18.05 -13.45 -5.51
N ALA A 50 19.28 -13.05 -5.22
CA ALA A 50 19.59 -11.76 -4.61
C ALA A 50 19.27 -10.56 -5.52
N TYR A 51 19.17 -10.76 -6.84
CA TYR A 51 18.71 -9.74 -7.79
C TYR A 51 17.18 -9.60 -7.84
N ASN A 52 16.42 -10.45 -7.15
CA ASN A 52 14.98 -10.31 -7.05
C ASN A 52 14.63 -9.32 -5.94
N ASP A 53 14.43 -8.06 -6.29
CA ASP A 53 14.04 -7.00 -5.34
C ASP A 53 12.67 -7.25 -4.69
N ASN A 54 11.86 -8.11 -5.30
CA ASN A 54 10.53 -8.49 -4.82
C ASN A 54 10.58 -9.83 -4.09
N HIS A 55 10.19 -9.81 -2.82
CA HIS A 55 10.07 -11.00 -1.98
C HIS A 55 9.12 -12.06 -2.56
N GLY A 56 8.06 -11.64 -3.26
CA GLY A 56 7.13 -12.57 -3.93
C GLY A 56 7.79 -13.38 -5.04
N ASP A 57 8.76 -12.80 -5.75
CA ASP A 57 9.49 -13.47 -6.83
C ASP A 57 10.49 -14.47 -6.25
N THR A 58 11.16 -14.12 -5.14
CA THR A 58 12.01 -15.05 -4.38
C THR A 58 11.23 -16.25 -3.86
N LEU A 59 10.02 -16.03 -3.32
CA LEU A 59 9.13 -17.12 -2.92
C LEU A 59 8.71 -17.99 -4.11
N SER A 60 8.38 -17.37 -5.25
CA SER A 60 7.98 -18.09 -6.46
C SER A 60 9.13 -18.95 -7.00
N LEU A 61 10.36 -18.40 -7.01
CA LEU A 61 11.57 -19.12 -7.39
C LEU A 61 11.84 -20.31 -6.47
N ALA A 62 11.68 -20.13 -5.16
CA ALA A 62 11.81 -21.19 -4.19
C ALA A 62 10.79 -22.32 -4.38
N GLN A 63 9.60 -22.01 -4.91
CA GLN A 63 8.57 -23.00 -5.22
C GLN A 63 8.84 -23.78 -6.51
N CYS A 64 9.73 -23.32 -7.38
CA CYS A 64 10.01 -23.98 -8.65
C CYS A 64 10.62 -25.38 -8.48
N CYS A 65 11.56 -25.56 -7.53
CA CYS A 65 12.17 -26.87 -7.29
C CYS A 65 12.70 -27.03 -5.86
N ARG A 66 12.95 -28.28 -5.45
CA ARG A 66 13.47 -28.62 -4.10
C ARG A 66 14.82 -27.98 -3.81
N ARG A 67 15.68 -27.83 -4.83
CA ARG A 67 17.00 -27.22 -4.69
C ARG A 67 16.89 -25.74 -4.33
N PHE A 68 16.11 -24.97 -5.09
CA PHE A 68 15.83 -23.58 -4.75
C PHE A 68 15.15 -23.44 -3.40
N TYR A 69 14.17 -24.29 -3.10
CA TYR A 69 13.54 -24.29 -1.78
C TYR A 69 14.57 -24.44 -0.67
N SER A 70 15.49 -25.41 -0.78
CA SER A 70 16.52 -25.64 0.24
C SER A 70 17.50 -24.47 0.39
N LEU A 71 17.89 -23.82 -0.72
CA LEU A 71 18.84 -22.71 -0.72
C LEU A 71 18.21 -21.41 -0.21
N LEU A 72 16.97 -21.14 -0.62
CA LEU A 72 16.29 -19.88 -0.35
C LEU A 72 15.45 -19.93 0.92
N ARG A 73 15.39 -21.07 1.62
CA ARG A 73 14.53 -21.26 2.78
C ARG A 73 14.75 -20.17 3.85
N GLN A 74 15.99 -19.83 4.17
CA GLN A 74 16.28 -18.80 5.17
C GLN A 74 15.92 -17.40 4.66
N GLU A 75 16.25 -17.09 3.40
CA GLU A 75 15.99 -15.81 2.75
C GLU A 75 14.48 -15.50 2.67
N ILE A 76 13.66 -16.50 2.37
CA ILE A 76 12.20 -16.37 2.35
C ILE A 76 11.64 -15.98 3.73
N TYR A 77 12.30 -16.37 4.82
CA TYR A 77 11.84 -16.02 6.16
C TYR A 77 12.43 -14.69 6.64
N THR A 78 13.40 -14.11 5.93
CA THR A 78 14.01 -12.83 6.31
C THR A 78 13.03 -11.67 6.31
N SER A 79 12.04 -11.68 5.42
CA SER A 79 11.01 -10.64 5.34
C SER A 79 9.62 -11.25 5.16
N ILE A 80 8.79 -11.19 6.19
CA ILE A 80 7.44 -11.75 6.15
C ILE A 80 6.44 -10.61 6.06
N ASP A 81 5.60 -10.61 5.02
CA ASP A 81 4.53 -9.64 4.83
C ASP A 81 3.17 -10.33 4.71
N PHE A 82 2.27 -10.04 5.65
CA PHE A 82 0.89 -10.47 5.61
C PHE A 82 0.02 -9.39 4.97
N THR A 83 -0.55 -9.72 3.81
CA THR A 83 -1.50 -8.86 3.09
C THR A 83 -2.68 -8.43 3.97
N TYR A 84 -3.17 -9.32 4.83
CA TYR A 84 -4.28 -9.07 5.74
C TYR A 84 -4.00 -9.74 7.09
N LEU A 85 -4.48 -9.12 8.16
CA LEU A 85 -4.31 -9.64 9.52
C LEU A 85 -5.18 -10.90 9.70
N CYS A 86 -4.56 -12.08 9.71
CA CYS A 86 -5.26 -13.36 9.63
C CYS A 86 -4.79 -14.35 10.71
N PRO A 87 -5.68 -14.82 11.59
CA PRO A 87 -5.34 -15.81 12.62
C PRO A 87 -4.71 -17.08 12.06
N TRP A 88 -5.17 -17.52 10.89
CA TRP A 88 -4.62 -18.70 10.21
C TRP A 88 -3.14 -18.53 9.84
N ALA A 89 -2.79 -17.39 9.26
CA ALA A 89 -1.42 -17.13 8.80
C ALA A 89 -0.48 -16.94 10.00
N LEU A 90 -0.92 -16.18 11.01
CA LEU A 90 -0.19 -15.99 12.26
C LEU A 90 0.01 -17.30 13.03
N SER A 91 -1.04 -18.11 13.14
CA SER A 91 -0.94 -19.41 13.83
C SER A 91 0.05 -20.34 13.12
N ARG A 92 0.01 -20.43 11.78
CA ARG A 92 0.97 -21.23 11.02
C ARG A 92 2.40 -20.73 11.19
N LEU A 93 2.64 -19.43 11.08
CA LEU A 93 3.96 -18.87 11.29
C LEU A 93 4.46 -19.16 12.70
N THR A 94 3.63 -18.92 13.72
CA THR A 94 3.97 -19.16 15.13
C THR A 94 4.38 -20.61 15.37
N HIS A 95 3.61 -21.59 14.85
CA HIS A 95 4.02 -22.99 14.94
C HIS A 95 5.34 -23.25 14.22
N THR A 96 5.49 -22.68 13.02
CA THR A 96 6.68 -22.92 12.19
C THR A 96 7.95 -22.42 12.87
N VAL A 97 7.92 -21.23 13.49
CA VAL A 97 9.11 -20.67 14.16
C VAL A 97 9.41 -21.35 15.50
N ILE A 98 8.41 -21.94 16.16
CA ILE A 98 8.62 -22.79 17.34
C ILE A 98 9.24 -24.14 16.93
N GLU A 99 8.72 -24.75 15.86
CA GLU A 99 9.21 -26.04 15.34
C GLU A 99 10.58 -25.91 14.64
N HIS A 100 10.91 -24.73 14.12
CA HIS A 100 12.14 -24.41 13.39
C HIS A 100 12.79 -23.10 13.88
N PRO A 101 13.48 -23.10 15.02
CA PRO A 101 14.12 -21.91 15.58
C PRO A 101 15.13 -21.24 14.65
N GLU A 102 15.76 -21.99 13.74
CA GLU A 102 16.67 -21.45 12.72
C GLU A 102 15.97 -20.48 11.74
N LEU A 103 14.69 -20.73 11.46
CA LEU A 103 13.87 -19.82 10.66
C LEU A 103 13.46 -18.59 11.46
N ALA A 104 13.13 -18.78 12.74
CA ALA A 104 12.84 -17.68 13.66
C ALA A 104 14.01 -16.68 13.75
N GLN A 105 15.23 -17.21 13.84
CA GLN A 105 16.47 -16.44 13.82
C GLN A 105 16.74 -15.76 12.48
N SER A 106 16.12 -16.19 11.38
CA SER A 106 16.30 -15.58 10.06
C SER A 106 15.39 -14.38 9.84
N VAL A 107 14.26 -14.27 10.57
CA VAL A 107 13.32 -13.15 10.44
C VAL A 107 13.97 -11.82 10.83
N ARG A 108 13.90 -10.84 9.92
CA ARG A 108 14.36 -9.45 10.12
C ARG A 108 13.23 -8.45 9.97
N LYS A 109 12.30 -8.69 9.04
CA LYS A 109 11.16 -7.81 8.78
C LYS A 109 9.87 -8.57 8.96
N LEU A 110 8.93 -8.01 9.72
CA LEU A 110 7.58 -8.55 9.89
C LEU A 110 6.56 -7.45 9.64
N SER A 111 5.66 -7.67 8.71
CA SER A 111 4.55 -6.77 8.38
C SER A 111 3.23 -7.51 8.56
N MET A 112 2.38 -6.99 9.45
CA MET A 112 1.12 -7.60 9.85
C MET A 112 -0.06 -6.71 9.45
N GLY A 113 -0.66 -7.02 8.29
CA GLY A 113 -1.99 -6.53 7.92
C GLY A 113 -2.05 -5.09 7.42
N VAL A 114 -1.05 -4.60 6.70
CA VAL A 114 -0.99 -3.19 6.26
C VAL A 114 -2.08 -2.84 5.24
N ARG A 115 -2.63 -3.81 4.50
CA ARG A 115 -3.72 -3.53 3.54
C ARG A 115 -5.10 -3.67 4.20
N ASN A 116 -6.02 -2.82 3.76
CA ASN A 116 -7.43 -2.93 4.12
C ASN A 116 -8.01 -4.19 3.46
N GLY A 117 -8.19 -5.23 4.26
CA GLY A 117 -8.71 -6.50 3.82
C GLY A 117 -9.07 -7.38 5.01
N TYR A 118 -10.22 -8.03 4.92
CA TYR A 118 -10.63 -9.02 5.90
C TYR A 118 -9.97 -10.36 5.58
N CYS A 119 -9.44 -11.04 6.59
CA CYS A 119 -9.04 -12.44 6.47
C CYS A 119 -10.21 -13.25 5.90
N PRO A 120 -10.02 -14.01 4.79
CA PRO A 120 -11.07 -14.79 4.17
C PRO A 120 -11.84 -15.63 5.19
N LYS A 121 -13.18 -15.69 5.09
CA LYS A 121 -14.01 -16.46 6.04
C LYS A 121 -13.59 -17.93 6.10
N SER A 122 -13.05 -18.48 5.02
CA SER A 122 -12.48 -19.84 4.95
C SER A 122 -11.23 -20.05 5.82
N HIS A 123 -10.52 -19.00 6.21
CA HIS A 123 -9.29 -19.13 6.99
C HIS A 123 -9.54 -19.27 8.49
N ARG A 124 -10.59 -18.62 9.03
CA ARG A 124 -10.86 -18.64 10.48
C ARG A 124 -11.05 -20.07 11.05
N PRO A 125 -11.84 -20.96 10.44
CA PRO A 125 -12.01 -22.32 10.93
C PRO A 125 -10.74 -23.16 10.86
N ASN A 126 -9.76 -22.75 10.04
CA ASN A 126 -8.55 -23.51 9.76
C ASN A 126 -7.35 -23.09 10.63
N THR A 127 -7.56 -22.18 11.60
CA THR A 127 -6.50 -21.71 12.51
C THR A 127 -5.81 -22.91 13.16
N LYS A 128 -4.50 -23.07 12.93
CA LYS A 128 -3.75 -24.22 13.47
C LYS A 128 -3.61 -24.00 14.97
N TYR A 129 -4.11 -24.90 15.79
CA TYR A 129 -3.85 -24.93 17.22
C TYR A 129 -3.36 -26.33 17.60
N ASN A 130 -2.06 -26.46 17.86
CA ASN A 130 -1.48 -27.65 18.46
C ASN A 130 -1.01 -27.31 19.88
N ALA A 131 -1.72 -27.81 20.88
CA ALA A 131 -1.40 -27.57 22.28
C ALA A 131 0.03 -27.99 22.64
N ALA A 132 0.50 -29.14 22.14
CA ALA A 132 1.83 -29.65 22.47
C ALA A 132 2.96 -28.73 21.95
N THR A 133 2.79 -28.17 20.75
CA THR A 133 3.75 -27.22 20.18
C THR A 133 3.73 -25.87 20.92
N LEU A 134 2.54 -25.35 21.24
CA LEU A 134 2.39 -23.99 21.77
C LEU A 134 2.61 -23.88 23.27
N LEU A 135 2.34 -24.94 24.04
CA LEU A 135 2.36 -24.91 25.50
C LEU A 135 3.67 -24.35 26.07
N PRO A 136 4.87 -24.73 25.60
CA PRO A 136 6.12 -24.15 26.10
C PRO A 136 6.20 -22.63 25.91
N ALA A 137 5.82 -22.13 24.73
CA ALA A 137 5.83 -20.70 24.43
C ALA A 137 4.79 -19.93 25.26
N VAL A 138 3.58 -20.50 25.42
CA VAL A 138 2.51 -19.90 26.23
C VAL A 138 2.88 -19.88 27.71
N SER A 139 3.49 -20.96 28.23
CA SER A 139 3.99 -21.02 29.61
C SER A 139 5.14 -20.04 29.86
N ALA A 140 5.99 -19.77 28.86
CA ALA A 140 7.02 -18.73 28.97
C ALA A 140 6.42 -17.31 28.98
N ALA A 141 5.33 -17.10 28.23
CA ALA A 141 4.63 -15.83 28.15
C ALA A 141 3.75 -15.53 29.39
N ALA A 142 3.13 -16.54 30.00
CA ALA A 142 2.22 -16.42 31.13
C ALA A 142 2.96 -16.37 32.49
N HIS A 143 2.44 -15.59 33.44
CA HIS A 143 2.98 -15.51 34.80
C HIS A 143 2.24 -16.41 35.80
N THR A 144 1.00 -16.79 35.50
CA THR A 144 0.17 -17.65 36.36
C THR A 144 -0.52 -18.76 35.55
N PRO A 145 -0.94 -19.87 36.19
CA PRO A 145 -1.70 -20.92 35.52
C PRO A 145 -3.02 -20.42 34.91
N ASP A 146 -3.72 -19.53 35.59
CA ASP A 146 -4.98 -18.94 35.10
C ASP A 146 -4.75 -18.07 33.85
N GLU A 147 -3.66 -17.30 33.84
CA GLU A 147 -3.26 -16.55 32.65
C GLU A 147 -2.93 -17.51 31.51
N GLN A 148 -2.16 -18.57 31.76
CA GLN A 148 -1.83 -19.58 30.75
C GLN A 148 -3.09 -20.22 30.14
N GLN A 149 -4.10 -20.54 30.95
CA GLN A 149 -5.38 -21.04 30.47
C GLN A 149 -6.11 -20.00 29.61
N THR A 150 -6.07 -18.73 30.02
CA THR A 150 -6.67 -17.61 29.29
C THR A 150 -6.03 -17.42 27.91
N TRP A 151 -4.69 -17.47 27.82
CA TRP A 151 -3.96 -17.46 26.55
C TRP A 151 -4.37 -18.63 25.64
N GLN A 152 -4.37 -19.85 26.17
CA GLN A 152 -4.74 -21.05 25.40
C GLN A 152 -6.16 -20.93 24.83
N LYS A 153 -7.13 -20.50 25.65
CA LYS A 153 -8.51 -20.29 25.20
C LYS A 153 -8.58 -19.23 24.09
N ALA A 154 -7.87 -18.11 24.24
CA ALA A 154 -7.88 -17.04 23.24
C ALA A 154 -7.25 -17.47 21.92
N LEU A 155 -6.14 -18.21 21.96
CA LEU A 155 -5.47 -18.79 20.79
C LEU A 155 -6.39 -19.81 20.08
N GLN A 156 -7.08 -20.68 20.84
CA GLN A 156 -8.07 -21.63 20.31
C GLN A 156 -9.25 -20.94 19.64
N CYS A 157 -9.71 -19.82 20.19
CA CYS A 157 -10.76 -19.00 19.59
C CYS A 157 -10.29 -18.23 18.34
N GLY A 158 -9.02 -18.34 17.95
CA GLY A 158 -8.47 -17.65 16.79
C GLY A 158 -8.40 -16.13 16.96
N GLN A 159 -8.27 -15.63 18.19
CA GLN A 159 -8.08 -14.20 18.43
C GLN A 159 -6.70 -13.76 17.94
N ILE A 160 -6.63 -12.66 17.19
CA ILE A 160 -5.40 -12.18 16.54
C ILE A 160 -4.37 -11.70 17.57
N ASP A 161 -4.80 -10.89 18.53
CA ASP A 161 -3.92 -10.23 19.50
C ASP A 161 -3.02 -11.20 20.30
N PRO A 162 -3.52 -12.33 20.86
CA PRO A 162 -2.65 -13.34 21.47
C PRO A 162 -1.62 -13.95 20.50
N TRP A 163 -1.98 -14.20 19.23
CA TRP A 163 -1.01 -14.73 18.26
C TRP A 163 0.12 -13.74 18.00
N THR A 164 -0.24 -12.47 17.79
CA THR A 164 0.74 -11.39 17.60
C THR A 164 1.66 -11.28 18.81
N ALA A 165 1.10 -11.24 20.02
CA ALA A 165 1.85 -11.10 21.26
C ALA A 165 2.77 -12.30 21.54
N LEU A 166 2.35 -13.53 21.19
CA LEU A 166 3.16 -14.73 21.36
C LEU A 166 4.28 -14.85 20.31
N LEU A 167 4.03 -14.38 19.09
CA LEU A 167 4.98 -14.46 17.99
C LEU A 167 6.21 -13.57 18.22
N LEU A 168 6.02 -12.33 18.67
CA LEU A 168 7.09 -11.33 18.73
C LEU A 168 8.32 -11.77 19.54
N PRO A 169 8.19 -12.32 20.77
CA PRO A 169 9.36 -12.79 21.54
C PRO A 169 10.15 -13.92 20.87
N LEU A 170 9.55 -14.63 19.91
CA LEU A 170 10.18 -15.74 19.19
C LEU A 170 11.12 -15.26 18.07
N LEU A 171 11.15 -13.96 17.76
CA LEU A 171 11.87 -13.38 16.63
C LEU A 171 13.04 -12.51 17.13
N PRO A 172 14.15 -13.11 17.57
CA PRO A 172 15.21 -12.39 18.29
C PRO A 172 15.95 -11.34 17.44
N ASN A 173 15.95 -11.52 16.12
CA ASN A 173 16.66 -10.67 15.17
C ASN A 173 15.73 -9.71 14.40
N LEU A 174 14.48 -9.56 14.86
CA LEU A 174 13.52 -8.67 14.22
C LEU A 174 14.02 -7.21 14.27
N SER A 175 14.27 -6.62 13.11
CA SER A 175 14.75 -5.23 12.97
C SER A 175 13.69 -4.25 12.48
N GLN A 176 12.67 -4.74 11.75
CA GLN A 176 11.57 -3.91 11.28
C GLN A 176 10.22 -4.57 11.55
N LEU A 177 9.31 -3.82 12.16
CA LEU A 177 7.99 -4.29 12.53
C LEU A 177 6.91 -3.33 12.02
N LYS A 178 5.95 -3.83 11.23
CA LYS A 178 4.74 -3.09 10.85
C LYS A 178 3.52 -3.77 11.47
N LEU A 179 2.76 -3.01 12.25
CA LEU A 179 1.61 -3.48 13.02
C LEU A 179 0.34 -2.76 12.56
N LYS A 180 -0.70 -3.53 12.27
CA LYS A 180 -2.08 -3.03 12.33
C LYS A 180 -2.65 -3.36 13.70
N LEU A 181 -3.01 -2.33 14.47
CA LEU A 181 -3.47 -2.47 15.84
C LEU A 181 -5.00 -2.40 15.92
N ASP A 182 -5.58 -3.46 16.45
CA ASP A 182 -7.01 -3.58 16.76
C ASP A 182 -7.29 -3.17 18.22
N TYR A 183 -8.56 -2.88 18.56
CA TYR A 183 -8.96 -2.62 19.95
C TYR A 183 -9.94 -3.67 20.48
N PRO A 184 -9.68 -4.25 21.67
CA PRO A 184 -8.53 -4.03 22.57
C PRO A 184 -7.33 -4.96 22.27
N ALA A 185 -6.12 -4.40 22.04
CA ALA A 185 -4.85 -5.15 21.93
C ALA A 185 -4.22 -5.49 23.31
N SER A 186 -5.00 -6.15 24.17
CA SER A 186 -4.63 -6.42 25.57
C SER A 186 -3.37 -7.29 25.76
N TYR A 187 -3.18 -8.32 24.94
CA TYR A 187 -2.07 -9.27 25.03
C TYR A 187 -0.78 -8.63 24.54
N LEU A 188 -0.83 -7.94 23.40
CA LEU A 188 0.31 -7.22 22.86
C LEU A 188 0.78 -6.11 23.81
N ASN A 189 -0.13 -5.28 24.31
CA ASN A 189 0.21 -4.21 25.26
C ASN A 189 0.86 -4.79 26.52
N ARG A 190 0.30 -5.87 27.08
CA ARG A 190 0.89 -6.55 28.24
C ARG A 190 2.28 -7.12 27.94
N MET A 191 2.48 -7.70 26.76
CA MET A 191 3.77 -8.23 26.34
C MET A 191 4.83 -7.12 26.22
N LEU A 192 4.45 -5.97 25.65
CA LEU A 192 5.31 -4.80 25.54
C LEU A 192 5.63 -4.18 26.91
N GLU A 193 4.66 -4.09 27.82
CA GLU A 193 4.91 -3.65 29.19
C GLU A 193 5.87 -4.58 29.94
N ARG A 194 5.71 -5.90 29.76
CA ARG A 194 6.61 -6.91 30.32
C ARG A 194 8.02 -6.76 29.77
N ALA A 195 8.14 -6.55 28.46
CA ALA A 195 9.42 -6.26 27.80
C ALA A 195 10.13 -5.09 28.48
N VAL A 196 9.46 -3.93 28.61
CA VAL A 196 10.10 -2.78 29.26
C VAL A 196 10.44 -3.06 30.72
N ARG A 197 9.58 -3.79 31.44
CA ARG A 197 9.84 -4.13 32.86
C ARG A 197 10.89 -5.23 33.05
N GLY A 198 11.43 -5.84 31.99
CA GLY A 198 12.35 -6.97 32.09
C GLY A 198 11.70 -8.17 32.78
N GLN A 199 10.39 -8.35 32.57
CA GLN A 199 9.64 -9.49 33.10
C GLN A 199 9.59 -10.61 32.05
N LYS A 200 9.35 -11.84 32.50
CA LYS A 200 9.14 -13.00 31.61
C LYS A 200 8.22 -12.66 30.43
N PRO A 201 8.60 -13.00 29.18
CA PRO A 201 9.75 -13.83 28.79
C PRO A 201 11.10 -13.07 28.60
N PHE A 202 11.20 -11.81 29.02
CA PHE A 202 12.36 -10.93 28.80
C PHE A 202 13.23 -10.73 30.05
N ASP A 203 13.11 -11.61 31.05
CA ASP A 203 13.87 -11.56 32.29
C ASP A 203 15.34 -11.98 32.14
N THR A 204 15.65 -12.77 31.10
CA THR A 204 17.02 -13.25 30.84
C THR A 204 17.72 -12.56 29.66
N THR A 205 16.96 -12.00 28.73
CA THR A 205 17.48 -11.41 27.50
C THR A 205 16.84 -10.05 27.24
N PRO A 206 17.61 -9.05 26.75
CA PRO A 206 17.05 -7.77 26.38
C PRO A 206 15.88 -7.94 25.39
N PRO A 207 14.75 -7.26 25.61
CA PRO A 207 13.64 -7.32 24.67
C PRO A 207 14.03 -6.69 23.33
N PHE A 208 13.74 -7.39 22.24
CA PHE A 208 13.86 -6.88 20.87
C PHE A 208 15.21 -6.19 20.58
N PRO A 209 16.34 -6.89 20.76
CA PRO A 209 17.66 -6.28 20.77
C PRO A 209 18.07 -5.68 19.42
N ALA A 210 17.46 -6.15 18.33
CA ALA A 210 17.73 -5.70 16.96
C ALA A 210 16.66 -4.76 16.38
N LEU A 211 15.59 -4.45 17.13
CA LEU A 211 14.45 -3.71 16.58
C LEU A 211 14.78 -2.23 16.40
N GLU A 212 14.86 -1.80 15.14
CA GLU A 212 15.29 -0.45 14.74
C GLU A 212 14.12 0.42 14.26
N GLN A 213 13.12 -0.20 13.61
CA GLN A 213 12.00 0.51 13.02
C GLN A 213 10.66 -0.15 13.36
N VAL A 214 9.72 0.68 13.82
CA VAL A 214 8.33 0.28 14.05
C VAL A 214 7.39 1.19 13.27
N SER A 215 6.41 0.59 12.59
CA SER A 215 5.26 1.27 12.02
C SER A 215 3.99 0.74 12.70
N ALA A 216 3.17 1.62 13.24
CA ALA A 216 1.88 1.26 13.83
C ALA A 216 0.75 1.98 13.11
N THR A 217 -0.27 1.23 12.71
CA THR A 217 -1.42 1.72 11.95
C THR A 217 -2.70 1.29 12.65
N TRP A 218 -3.62 2.22 12.83
CA TRP A 218 -4.93 1.90 13.38
C TRP A 218 -5.75 1.08 12.40
N HIS A 219 -6.53 0.13 12.94
CA HIS A 219 -7.26 -0.80 12.08
C HIS A 219 -8.54 -0.26 11.43
N ASP A 220 -9.14 0.75 12.05
CA ASP A 220 -10.44 1.31 11.70
C ASP A 220 -10.31 2.75 11.18
N HIS A 221 -11.42 3.35 10.77
CA HIS A 221 -11.50 4.73 10.30
C HIS A 221 -11.86 5.74 11.39
N GLU A 222 -12.30 5.26 12.56
CA GLU A 222 -12.72 6.08 13.70
C GLU A 222 -11.82 5.84 14.92
N ASN A 223 -11.61 6.86 15.75
CA ASN A 223 -10.64 6.84 16.87
C ASN A 223 -9.19 6.68 16.38
N GLY A 224 -8.31 6.18 17.23
CA GLY A 224 -6.95 5.86 16.86
C GLY A 224 -6.15 5.17 17.96
N ILE A 225 -4.86 5.00 17.72
CA ILE A 225 -3.94 4.37 18.65
C ILE A 225 -3.51 5.40 19.70
N PHE A 226 -3.82 5.15 20.97
CA PHE A 226 -3.32 6.00 22.04
C PHE A 226 -1.80 6.02 22.11
N SER A 227 -1.22 7.22 22.17
CA SER A 227 0.22 7.43 22.15
C SER A 227 0.96 6.73 23.28
N SER A 228 0.36 6.62 24.48
CA SER A 228 0.95 5.87 25.61
C SER A 228 1.19 4.39 25.32
N ARG A 229 0.35 3.76 24.48
CA ARG A 229 0.52 2.34 24.11
C ARG A 229 1.72 2.11 23.21
N LEU A 230 2.25 3.17 22.60
CA LEU A 230 3.41 3.13 21.72
C LEU A 230 4.72 3.42 22.46
N LEU A 231 4.66 4.03 23.66
CA LEU A 231 5.84 4.33 24.49
C LEU A 231 6.76 3.13 24.76
N PRO A 232 6.27 1.89 24.93
CA PRO A 232 7.17 0.76 25.12
C PRO A 232 8.22 0.59 24.02
N PHE A 233 7.88 0.89 22.74
CA PHE A 233 8.84 0.80 21.65
C PHE A 233 10.01 1.77 21.83
N PHE A 234 9.79 2.93 22.42
CA PHE A 234 10.84 3.91 22.69
C PHE A 234 11.79 3.43 23.80
N SER A 235 11.46 2.38 24.55
CA SER A 235 12.38 1.83 25.56
C SER A 235 13.35 0.79 25.01
N PHE A 236 13.26 0.42 23.72
CA PHE A 236 14.11 -0.62 23.14
C PHE A 236 15.45 -0.06 22.62
N PRO A 237 16.56 -0.78 22.85
CA PRO A 237 17.91 -0.22 22.71
C PRO A 237 18.30 0.15 21.27
N ALA A 238 17.86 -0.67 20.29
CA ALA A 238 18.18 -0.47 18.88
C ALA A 238 17.20 0.47 18.17
N MET A 239 16.11 0.91 18.81
CA MET A 239 15.09 1.70 18.12
C MET A 239 15.63 3.05 17.65
N ARG A 240 15.35 3.37 16.38
CA ARG A 240 15.77 4.61 15.70
C ARG A 240 14.61 5.33 15.03
N ARG A 241 13.66 4.59 14.46
CA ARG A 241 12.56 5.17 13.67
C ARG A 241 11.20 4.67 14.12
N PHE A 242 10.29 5.60 14.34
CA PHE A 242 8.89 5.31 14.62
C PHE A 242 7.97 5.94 13.57
N GLN A 243 7.04 5.15 13.05
CA GLN A 243 5.99 5.59 12.14
C GLN A 243 4.63 5.28 12.74
N GLY A 244 3.72 6.25 12.71
CA GLY A 244 2.37 6.13 13.23
C GLY A 244 1.35 6.59 12.21
N HIS A 245 0.25 5.86 12.08
CA HIS A 245 -0.92 6.29 11.33
C HIS A 245 -2.14 6.23 12.24
N MET A 246 -2.90 7.34 12.33
CA MET A 246 -4.04 7.47 13.26
C MET A 246 -3.61 7.35 14.73
N VAL A 247 -2.52 8.01 15.11
CA VAL A 247 -2.07 8.09 16.52
C VAL A 247 -2.79 9.23 17.21
N VAL A 248 -3.36 8.96 18.38
CA VAL A 248 -4.13 9.92 19.18
C VAL A 248 -3.43 10.15 20.51
N GLU A 249 -3.21 11.40 20.86
CA GLU A 249 -2.71 11.75 22.19
C GLU A 249 -3.77 11.46 23.24
N ASP A 250 -3.38 10.68 24.23
CA ASP A 250 -4.20 10.31 25.35
C ASP A 250 -4.12 11.36 26.47
N HIS A 251 -5.27 11.67 27.06
CA HIS A 251 -5.35 12.48 28.27
C HIS A 251 -4.97 11.61 29.45
N ILE A 252 -3.67 11.49 29.69
CA ILE A 252 -3.17 10.86 30.90
C ILE A 252 -3.47 11.84 32.04
N ALA A 253 -4.69 11.77 32.59
CA ALA A 253 -5.08 12.45 33.82
C ALA A 253 -4.37 11.74 34.98
N GLY A 254 -3.11 12.08 35.23
CA GLY A 254 -2.30 11.44 36.25
C GLY A 254 -0.81 11.72 36.12
N PRO A 255 0.00 11.22 37.08
CA PRO A 255 1.45 11.29 36.98
C PRO A 255 1.92 10.61 35.69
N ALA A 256 3.02 11.11 35.13
CA ALA A 256 3.66 10.55 33.95
C ALA A 256 3.75 9.01 34.04
N PRO A 257 3.48 8.26 32.95
CA PRO A 257 3.62 6.80 32.94
C PRO A 257 4.91 6.37 33.62
N GLU A 258 4.87 5.30 34.44
CA GLU A 258 6.06 4.75 35.12
C GLU A 258 7.25 4.55 34.16
N LEU A 259 6.95 4.27 32.89
CA LEU A 259 7.92 4.16 31.80
C LEU A 259 8.77 5.44 31.61
N LEU A 260 8.19 6.62 31.78
CA LEU A 260 8.88 7.91 31.68
C LEU A 260 9.66 8.31 32.93
N LYS A 261 9.45 7.60 34.06
CA LYS A 261 10.27 7.81 35.26
C LYS A 261 11.66 7.19 35.13
N ARG A 262 11.83 6.25 34.18
CA ARG A 262 13.15 5.73 33.83
C ARG A 262 13.91 6.81 33.05
N ARG A 263 15.05 7.23 33.58
CA ARG A 263 15.88 8.35 33.07
C ARG A 263 16.56 8.05 31.72
N GLU A 264 16.39 6.86 31.15
CA GLU A 264 17.06 6.46 29.93
C GLU A 264 16.19 6.84 28.73
N PHE A 265 16.54 7.98 28.13
CA PHE A 265 15.95 8.43 26.87
C PHE A 265 16.25 7.45 25.73
N SER A 266 15.30 7.30 24.81
CA SER A 266 15.39 6.41 23.66
C SER A 266 16.41 6.87 22.63
N GLY A 267 16.92 5.90 21.85
CA GLY A 267 17.72 6.16 20.65
C GLY A 267 16.90 6.61 19.43
N VAL A 268 15.59 6.84 19.56
CA VAL A 268 14.74 7.25 18.44
C VAL A 268 15.13 8.64 17.96
N THR A 269 15.43 8.75 16.67
CA THR A 269 15.84 9.98 15.98
C THR A 269 14.81 10.45 14.97
N ASP A 270 13.90 9.57 14.54
CA ASP A 270 12.96 9.84 13.46
C ASP A 270 11.54 9.44 13.88
N ILE A 271 10.61 10.39 13.86
CA ILE A 271 9.19 10.17 14.09
C ILE A 271 8.41 10.71 12.89
N ASP A 272 7.53 9.88 12.33
CA ASP A 272 6.59 10.24 11.27
C ASP A 272 5.18 9.83 11.67
N LEU A 273 4.31 10.81 11.90
CA LEU A 273 2.92 10.61 12.31
C LEU A 273 1.99 11.16 11.25
N THR A 274 1.14 10.31 10.71
CA THR A 274 0.16 10.66 9.67
C THR A 274 -1.26 10.46 10.17
N ALA A 275 -2.18 11.32 9.73
CA ALA A 275 -3.55 11.35 10.22
C ALA A 275 -3.61 11.27 11.76
N ALA A 276 -2.72 11.98 12.46
CA ALA A 276 -2.59 11.90 13.91
C ALA A 276 -3.34 13.04 14.61
N HIS A 277 -3.78 12.83 15.84
CA HIS A 277 -4.43 13.87 16.65
C HIS A 277 -3.69 14.07 17.96
N ALA A 278 -3.41 15.32 18.32
CA ALA A 278 -2.74 15.66 19.56
C ALA A 278 -3.16 17.06 20.03
N GLU A 279 -3.61 17.13 21.28
CA GLU A 279 -4.08 18.37 21.91
C GLU A 279 -2.94 19.08 22.67
N GLN A 280 -1.99 18.31 23.21
CA GLN A 280 -0.91 18.74 24.09
C GLN A 280 0.48 18.57 23.45
N GLY A 281 0.52 18.34 22.13
CA GLY A 281 1.75 18.33 21.34
C GLY A 281 2.59 17.06 21.47
N LEU A 282 1.99 15.94 21.92
CA LEU A 282 2.68 14.63 22.09
C LEU A 282 3.88 14.69 23.05
N GLY A 283 3.79 15.53 24.08
CA GLY A 283 4.93 15.83 24.95
C GLY A 283 5.56 14.59 25.58
N TYR A 284 4.78 13.56 25.91
CA TYR A 284 5.30 12.31 26.48
C TYR A 284 6.13 11.48 25.48
N LEU A 285 5.66 11.40 24.24
CA LEU A 285 6.33 10.65 23.19
C LEU A 285 7.62 11.37 22.76
N LEU A 286 7.57 12.68 22.59
CA LEU A 286 8.75 13.48 22.23
C LEU A 286 9.80 13.51 23.34
N ARG A 287 9.40 13.61 24.61
CA ARG A 287 10.32 13.52 25.76
C ARG A 287 10.96 12.16 25.92
N ALA A 288 10.39 11.10 25.35
CA ALA A 288 11.01 9.78 25.37
C ALA A 288 12.23 9.69 24.42
N CYS A 289 12.48 10.67 23.56
CA CYS A 289 13.63 10.69 22.65
C CYS A 289 14.84 11.38 23.31
N ARG A 290 16.06 10.89 23.06
CA ARG A 290 17.28 11.53 23.58
C ARG A 290 17.74 12.71 22.72
N GLY A 291 17.53 12.62 21.42
CA GLY A 291 18.01 13.60 20.45
C GLY A 291 17.28 13.40 19.13
N LEU A 292 16.03 13.86 19.09
CA LEU A 292 15.19 13.75 17.92
C LEU A 292 15.79 14.60 16.79
N LYS A 293 15.89 14.02 15.59
CA LYS A 293 16.46 14.67 14.40
C LYS A 293 15.41 15.01 13.35
N SER A 294 14.41 14.16 13.17
CA SER A 294 13.34 14.36 12.20
C SER A 294 11.99 14.17 12.88
N PHE A 295 11.14 15.17 12.79
CA PHE A 295 9.76 15.10 13.24
C PHE A 295 8.81 15.51 12.13
N ARG A 296 7.97 14.56 11.70
CA ARG A 296 6.89 14.81 10.75
C ARG A 296 5.55 14.51 11.42
N TYR A 297 4.64 15.47 11.34
CA TYR A 297 3.30 15.37 11.89
C TYR A 297 2.28 15.89 10.89
N VAL A 298 1.33 15.04 10.52
CA VAL A 298 0.16 15.40 9.73
C VAL A 298 -1.07 15.25 10.62
N HIS A 299 -1.65 16.38 11.00
CA HIS A 299 -2.84 16.43 11.84
C HIS A 299 -4.05 15.86 11.12
N ALA A 300 -4.78 14.94 11.74
CA ALA A 300 -6.02 14.42 11.18
C ALA A 300 -7.20 15.36 11.36
N HIS A 301 -8.21 15.15 10.52
CA HIS A 301 -9.51 15.80 10.65
C HIS A 301 -10.27 15.38 11.94
N ALA A 302 -11.31 16.15 12.31
CA ALA A 302 -12.17 15.96 13.48
C ALA A 302 -12.81 14.57 13.62
N SER A 303 -12.81 13.75 12.56
CA SER A 303 -13.33 12.38 12.60
C SER A 303 -12.57 11.47 13.57
N ILE A 304 -11.32 11.81 13.90
CA ILE A 304 -10.53 11.07 14.89
C ILE A 304 -10.80 11.56 16.31
N SER A 305 -10.94 12.88 16.49
CA SER A 305 -11.12 13.52 17.79
C SER A 305 -11.69 14.92 17.59
N LEU A 306 -12.70 15.27 18.38
CA LEU A 306 -13.37 16.58 18.35
C LEU A 306 -12.60 17.67 19.13
N LYS A 307 -11.35 17.42 19.48
CA LYS A 307 -10.57 18.31 20.35
C LYS A 307 -9.77 19.30 19.56
N ASP A 308 -9.64 20.50 20.15
CA ASP A 308 -8.90 21.61 19.56
C ASP A 308 -7.47 21.23 19.26
N PHE A 309 -7.06 21.60 18.06
CA PHE A 309 -5.68 21.50 17.62
C PHE A 309 -4.95 22.79 17.99
N ASN A 310 -3.73 22.67 18.53
CA ASN A 310 -2.90 23.82 18.88
C ASN A 310 -1.42 23.59 18.51
N PRO A 311 -0.91 24.26 17.47
CA PRO A 311 0.48 24.12 17.03
C PRO A 311 1.51 24.62 18.07
N THR A 312 1.18 25.64 18.89
CA THR A 312 2.07 26.17 19.94
C THR A 312 2.49 25.11 20.96
N ARG A 313 1.64 24.10 21.22
CA ARG A 313 1.95 23.00 22.15
C ARG A 313 3.10 22.14 21.65
N PHE A 314 3.22 21.95 20.33
CA PHE A 314 4.30 21.18 19.72
C PHE A 314 5.64 21.87 19.86
N HIS A 315 5.71 23.19 19.70
CA HIS A 315 6.94 23.94 19.91
C HIS A 315 7.53 23.71 21.30
N ARG A 316 6.71 23.81 22.36
CA ARG A 316 7.13 23.53 23.74
C ARG A 316 7.58 22.08 23.93
N ALA A 317 6.90 21.13 23.28
CA ALA A 317 7.24 19.72 23.36
C ALA A 317 8.55 19.38 22.63
N LEU A 318 8.91 20.15 21.59
CA LEU A 318 10.13 19.99 20.80
C LEU A 318 11.32 20.79 21.34
N GLU A 319 11.11 21.74 22.25
CA GLU A 319 12.17 22.56 22.87
C GLU A 319 13.38 21.75 23.38
N PRO A 320 13.21 20.58 24.03
CA PRO A 320 14.35 19.75 24.45
C PRO A 320 15.26 19.29 23.32
N HIS A 321 14.76 19.28 22.07
CA HIS A 321 15.46 18.81 20.87
C HIS A 321 16.02 19.95 20.01
N ARG A 322 16.05 21.20 20.51
CA ARG A 322 16.50 22.38 19.75
C ARG A 322 17.93 22.27 19.18
N GLU A 323 18.78 21.44 19.79
CA GLU A 323 20.17 21.24 19.39
C GLU A 323 20.35 20.01 18.48
N THR A 324 19.31 19.18 18.31
CA THR A 324 19.38 17.92 17.55
C THR A 324 18.41 17.86 16.38
N LEU A 325 17.29 18.61 16.43
CA LEU A 325 16.25 18.56 15.42
C LEU A 325 16.74 19.22 14.12
N GLU A 326 16.86 18.43 13.07
CA GLU A 326 17.35 18.81 11.74
C GLU A 326 16.19 19.06 10.75
N ARG A 327 15.08 18.33 10.89
CA ARG A 327 13.88 18.43 10.04
C ARG A 327 12.60 18.51 10.88
N LEU A 328 11.76 19.50 10.57
CA LEU A 328 10.42 19.67 11.12
C LEU A 328 9.42 19.78 9.98
N GLU A 329 8.46 18.86 9.91
CA GLU A 329 7.32 18.94 9.00
C GLU A 329 6.01 18.87 9.79
N PHE A 330 5.16 19.86 9.57
CA PHE A 330 3.88 19.99 10.23
C PHE A 330 2.80 20.38 9.20
N ARG A 331 1.81 19.51 9.01
CA ARG A 331 0.75 19.69 8.01
C ARG A 331 -0.62 19.36 8.59
N LEU A 332 -1.68 19.81 7.93
CA LEU A 332 -3.04 19.35 8.16
C LEU A 332 -3.43 18.36 7.07
N ASP A 333 -4.10 17.28 7.45
CA ASP A 333 -4.72 16.33 6.54
C ASP A 333 -5.97 16.96 5.93
N ASP A 334 -5.85 17.36 4.68
CA ASP A 334 -6.94 17.87 3.84
C ASP A 334 -7.67 16.76 3.09
N GLY A 335 -7.20 15.51 3.24
CA GLY A 335 -7.58 14.43 2.37
C GLY A 335 -9.07 14.19 2.34
N PHE A 336 -9.82 14.31 3.44
CA PHE A 336 -11.18 13.79 3.42
C PHE A 336 -12.24 14.77 2.88
N GLY A 337 -11.90 15.98 2.44
CA GLY A 337 -12.86 16.94 1.88
C GLY A 337 -13.95 17.41 2.87
N TRP A 338 -13.88 16.96 4.12
CA TRP A 338 -14.57 17.59 5.24
C TRP A 338 -13.71 18.79 5.60
N GLY A 339 -14.29 19.99 5.51
CA GLY A 339 -13.57 21.23 5.77
C GLY A 339 -12.88 21.24 7.13
N SER A 340 -11.95 22.17 7.35
CA SER A 340 -11.29 22.41 8.64
C SER A 340 -12.28 22.21 9.80
N THR A 341 -11.80 21.66 10.92
CA THR A 341 -12.63 21.45 12.11
C THR A 341 -13.25 22.76 12.62
N GLY A 342 -12.77 23.90 12.10
CA GLY A 342 -13.18 25.23 12.51
C GLY A 342 -12.64 25.56 13.90
N SER A 343 -11.67 24.79 14.41
CA SER A 343 -11.05 25.09 15.69
C SER A 343 -10.36 26.45 15.58
N GLU A 344 -10.71 27.35 16.50
CA GLU A 344 -10.25 28.74 16.52
C GLU A 344 -8.73 28.89 16.60
N ARG A 345 -7.99 27.79 16.85
CA ARG A 345 -6.57 27.75 17.15
C ARG A 345 -5.72 27.00 16.12
N GLU A 346 -6.29 26.49 15.03
CA GLU A 346 -5.51 25.80 13.99
C GLU A 346 -4.47 26.73 13.35
N ASP A 347 -4.79 28.03 13.30
CA ASP A 347 -3.96 29.09 12.72
C ASP A 347 -3.06 29.79 13.76
N ASP A 348 -3.04 29.32 15.01
CA ASP A 348 -2.16 29.87 16.05
C ASP A 348 -0.69 29.80 15.60
N PHE A 349 0.11 30.75 16.07
CA PHE A 349 1.55 30.74 15.84
C PHE A 349 2.21 29.48 16.45
N PHE A 350 2.99 28.76 15.64
CA PHE A 350 3.71 27.57 16.10
C PHE A 350 4.68 27.92 17.22
N GLY A 351 5.38 29.04 17.12
CA GLY A 351 6.43 29.45 18.05
C GLY A 351 7.76 29.74 17.34
N PRO A 352 8.66 30.51 17.96
CA PRO A 352 9.91 30.92 17.32
C PRO A 352 10.87 29.72 17.18
N LEU A 353 11.34 29.47 15.96
CA LEU A 353 12.29 28.41 15.61
C LEU A 353 13.75 28.85 15.64
N ALA A 354 14.04 30.13 15.85
CA ALA A 354 15.40 30.68 15.85
C ALA A 354 16.34 30.00 16.88
N GLY A 355 15.78 29.46 17.97
CA GLY A 355 16.52 28.70 18.98
C GLY A 355 16.88 27.26 18.57
N PHE A 356 16.31 26.74 17.48
CA PHE A 356 16.57 25.39 16.97
C PHE A 356 17.83 25.39 16.10
N THR A 357 18.98 25.42 16.75
CA THR A 357 20.29 25.63 16.10
C THR A 357 20.68 24.57 15.06
N ALA A 358 20.16 23.35 15.15
CA ALA A 358 20.41 22.27 14.19
C ALA A 358 19.40 22.21 13.03
N LEU A 359 18.31 23.00 13.10
CA LEU A 359 17.17 22.87 12.20
C LEU A 359 17.48 23.45 10.82
N ARG A 360 17.41 22.57 9.81
CA ARG A 360 17.78 22.83 8.41
C ARG A 360 16.57 22.81 7.48
N GLU A 361 15.55 22.02 7.80
CA GLU A 361 14.38 21.86 6.96
C GLU A 361 13.13 22.15 7.80
N VAL A 362 12.37 23.15 7.37
CA VAL A 362 11.12 23.57 8.02
C VAL A 362 10.01 23.52 6.99
N ALA A 363 9.00 22.70 7.24
CA ALA A 363 7.78 22.62 6.46
C ALA A 363 6.59 22.87 7.40
N LEU A 364 5.96 24.04 7.31
CA LEU A 364 4.81 24.44 8.15
C LEU A 364 3.72 25.05 7.28
N ARG A 365 2.52 25.22 7.83
CA ARG A 365 1.53 26.11 7.21
C ARG A 365 2.00 27.56 7.25
N ALA A 366 1.67 28.31 6.20
CA ALA A 366 1.96 29.73 6.13
C ALA A 366 1.34 30.51 7.32
N ALA A 367 0.15 30.14 7.76
CA ALA A 367 -0.49 30.77 8.92
C ALA A 367 0.30 30.57 10.24
N ASN A 368 0.96 29.42 10.41
CA ASN A 368 1.57 29.06 11.70
C ASN A 368 3.02 29.56 11.88
N ILE A 369 3.67 30.11 10.86
CA ILE A 369 5.11 30.47 10.92
C ILE A 369 5.39 31.92 11.36
N VAL A 370 4.37 32.77 11.31
CA VAL A 370 4.42 34.19 11.72
C VAL A 370 3.40 34.41 12.82
N ASP A 371 3.75 35.26 13.79
CA ASP A 371 2.84 35.66 14.86
C ASP A 371 1.98 36.85 14.40
N TRP A 372 0.87 36.56 13.73
CA TRP A 372 -0.03 37.57 13.18
C TRP A 372 -0.76 38.38 14.25
N SER A 373 -0.82 37.88 15.49
CA SER A 373 -1.54 38.54 16.60
C SER A 373 -0.85 39.80 17.12
N LYS A 374 0.44 39.98 16.82
CA LYS A 374 1.26 41.12 17.28
C LYS A 374 1.38 42.26 16.26
N GLY A 375 0.56 42.21 15.21
CA GLY A 375 0.55 43.17 14.11
C GLY A 375 0.12 44.57 14.55
N ASP A 376 1.07 45.36 15.04
CA ASP A 376 1.13 46.84 14.93
C ASP A 376 2.46 47.41 15.47
N GLU A 377 3.19 46.69 16.35
CA GLU A 377 4.47 47.14 16.92
C GLU A 377 5.71 46.58 16.19
N GLY A 378 5.80 46.81 14.88
CA GLY A 378 7.02 46.99 14.05
C GLY A 378 8.21 46.00 14.07
N SER A 379 8.27 44.98 14.94
CA SER A 379 9.49 44.15 15.07
C SER A 379 9.30 42.76 15.70
N VAL A 380 8.25 42.53 16.49
CA VAL A 380 7.99 41.23 17.13
C VAL A 380 7.04 40.40 16.27
N GLY A 381 7.59 39.59 15.36
CA GLY A 381 6.78 38.73 14.49
C GLY A 381 7.37 38.51 13.08
N ALA A 382 8.47 39.17 12.73
CA ALA A 382 9.07 39.01 11.42
C ALA A 382 9.52 37.55 11.15
N LEU A 383 9.17 37.01 9.98
CA LEU A 383 9.50 35.64 9.57
C LEU A 383 11.00 35.35 9.72
N ALA A 384 11.84 36.28 9.28
CA ALA A 384 13.29 36.18 9.42
C ALA A 384 13.74 36.15 10.88
N GLY A 385 13.03 36.79 11.81
CA GLY A 385 13.30 36.70 13.25
C GLY A 385 12.99 35.33 13.86
N ASN A 386 12.04 34.60 13.27
CA ASN A 386 11.55 33.34 13.80
C ASN A 386 12.31 32.11 13.29
N LEU A 387 13.12 32.22 12.25
CA LEU A 387 13.76 31.07 11.60
C LEU A 387 15.18 30.79 12.11
N PRO A 388 15.62 29.52 12.10
CA PRO A 388 16.96 29.12 12.53
C PRO A 388 18.02 29.55 11.51
N ARG A 389 19.21 29.92 11.98
CA ARG A 389 20.34 30.30 11.11
C ARG A 389 20.79 29.19 10.15
N ALA A 390 20.65 27.93 10.57
CA ALA A 390 21.06 26.75 9.80
C ALA A 390 20.06 26.33 8.70
N LEU A 391 19.00 27.11 8.48
CA LEU A 391 17.94 26.80 7.53
C LEU A 391 18.49 26.64 6.10
N ARG A 392 18.07 25.57 5.43
CA ARG A 392 18.38 25.20 4.05
C ARG A 392 17.15 25.16 3.16
N VAL A 393 16.05 24.65 3.71
CA VAL A 393 14.78 24.49 3.02
C VAL A 393 13.66 25.07 3.87
N LEU A 394 12.91 26.00 3.29
CA LEU A 394 11.67 26.51 3.85
C LEU A 394 10.51 26.07 2.95
N ALA A 395 9.60 25.26 3.46
CA ALA A 395 8.37 24.90 2.78
C ALA A 395 7.15 25.49 3.51
N LEU A 396 6.31 26.20 2.77
CA LEU A 396 5.07 26.79 3.27
C LEU A 396 3.88 26.10 2.61
N ASP A 397 3.07 25.44 3.42
CA ASP A 397 1.81 24.82 2.99
C ASP A 397 0.63 25.78 3.19
N GLN A 398 -0.45 25.56 2.43
CA GLN A 398 -1.69 26.35 2.46
C GLN A 398 -1.46 27.86 2.37
N PHE A 399 -0.61 28.28 1.44
CA PHE A 399 -0.26 29.68 1.22
C PHE A 399 -1.47 30.56 0.88
N ASP A 400 -2.47 29.99 0.20
CA ASP A 400 -3.74 30.61 -0.16
C ASP A 400 -4.66 30.89 1.04
N GLN A 401 -4.37 30.31 2.21
CA GLN A 401 -5.17 30.49 3.43
C GLN A 401 -4.62 31.56 4.38
N CYS A 402 -3.65 32.36 3.95
CA CYS A 402 -3.14 33.50 4.72
C CYS A 402 -3.24 34.80 3.92
N ASP A 403 -2.94 35.94 4.55
CA ASP A 403 -2.74 37.19 3.81
C ASP A 403 -1.48 37.06 2.94
N MET A 404 -1.70 36.68 1.67
CA MET A 404 -0.63 36.44 0.70
C MET A 404 0.26 37.66 0.51
N GLY A 405 -0.31 38.88 0.52
CA GLY A 405 0.45 40.12 0.37
C GLY A 405 1.40 40.34 1.55
N ALA A 406 0.87 40.20 2.76
CA ALA A 406 1.67 40.31 3.98
C ALA A 406 2.75 39.20 4.06
N MET A 407 2.40 37.96 3.70
CA MET A 407 3.35 36.85 3.72
C MET A 407 4.44 37.00 2.65
N VAL A 408 4.12 37.45 1.43
CA VAL A 408 5.13 37.75 0.42
C VAL A 408 6.08 38.84 0.92
N ALA A 409 5.58 39.91 1.54
CA ALA A 409 6.44 40.95 2.11
C ALA A 409 7.41 40.38 3.17
N GLN A 410 6.96 39.41 3.98
CA GLN A 410 7.83 38.70 4.93
C GLN A 410 8.90 37.84 4.22
N LEU A 411 8.53 37.14 3.13
CA LEU A 411 9.46 36.34 2.34
C LEU A 411 10.48 37.21 1.60
N GLU A 412 10.07 38.36 1.04
CA GLU A 412 10.98 39.31 0.42
C GLU A 412 12.02 39.84 1.42
N ASN A 413 11.59 40.16 2.65
CA ASN A 413 12.50 40.56 3.73
C ASN A 413 13.49 39.45 4.09
N LEU A 414 12.99 38.21 4.19
CA LEU A 414 13.81 37.03 4.43
C LEU A 414 14.88 36.84 3.34
N VAL A 415 14.50 36.91 2.07
CA VAL A 415 15.43 36.80 0.93
C VAL A 415 16.44 37.94 0.95
N GLY A 416 15.99 39.18 1.23
CA GLY A 416 16.84 40.36 1.33
C GLY A 416 17.94 40.24 2.42
N CYS A 417 17.71 39.46 3.47
CA CYS A 417 18.69 39.20 4.52
C CYS A 417 19.32 37.79 4.49
N ALA A 418 18.96 36.94 3.51
CA ALA A 418 19.36 35.54 3.46
C ALA A 418 20.87 35.35 3.48
N LYS A 419 21.63 36.07 2.65
CA LYS A 419 23.11 35.95 2.58
C LYS A 419 23.80 36.17 3.93
N ASN A 420 23.25 37.03 4.79
CA ASN A 420 23.83 37.37 6.08
C ASN A 420 23.30 36.49 7.23
N ARG A 421 22.01 36.13 7.18
CA ARG A 421 21.30 35.46 8.29
C ARG A 421 21.07 33.97 8.07
N PHE A 422 20.94 33.53 6.83
CA PHE A 422 20.62 32.17 6.41
C PHE A 422 21.54 31.75 5.24
N PRO A 423 22.85 31.65 5.48
CA PRO A 423 23.84 31.46 4.41
C PRO A 423 23.65 30.16 3.62
N ASP A 424 22.99 29.16 4.21
CA ASP A 424 22.75 27.86 3.58
C ASP A 424 21.35 27.75 2.95
N LEU A 425 20.52 28.79 3.00
CA LEU A 425 19.16 28.76 2.46
C LEU A 425 19.23 28.62 0.93
N GLY A 426 18.78 27.48 0.42
CA GLY A 426 18.82 27.17 -1.00
C GLY A 426 17.45 26.96 -1.64
N VAL A 427 16.42 26.66 -0.86
CA VAL A 427 15.09 26.34 -1.39
C VAL A 427 13.99 27.02 -0.59
N ILE A 428 13.05 27.64 -1.31
CA ILE A 428 11.75 28.08 -0.78
C ILE A 428 10.66 27.37 -1.61
N ASP A 429 9.94 26.46 -0.97
CA ASP A 429 8.80 25.74 -1.55
C ASP A 429 7.50 26.37 -1.06
N ILE A 430 6.63 26.78 -1.97
CA ILE A 430 5.32 27.37 -1.63
C ILE A 430 4.22 26.51 -2.24
N GLN A 431 3.31 26.05 -1.40
CA GLN A 431 2.21 25.16 -1.76
C GLN A 431 0.86 25.78 -1.36
N GLY A 432 -0.13 25.67 -2.25
CA GLY A 432 -1.50 26.15 -2.02
C GLY A 432 -2.42 25.92 -3.22
N ASP A 433 -3.64 26.44 -3.17
CA ASP A 433 -4.54 26.55 -4.34
C ASP A 433 -4.16 27.75 -5.21
N LEU A 434 -3.08 27.60 -5.96
CA LEU A 434 -2.42 28.70 -6.68
C LEU A 434 -2.72 28.75 -8.18
N HIS A 435 -3.38 27.73 -8.72
CA HIS A 435 -3.62 27.59 -10.16
C HIS A 435 -5.11 27.59 -10.49
N ASP A 436 -5.47 27.99 -11.71
CA ASP A 436 -6.87 27.99 -12.13
C ASP A 436 -7.42 26.57 -12.30
N ALA A 437 -8.51 26.27 -11.59
CA ALA A 437 -9.18 24.96 -11.68
C ALA A 437 -9.87 24.70 -13.03
N GLY A 438 -10.01 25.72 -13.88
CA GLY A 438 -10.95 25.72 -15.01
C GLY A 438 -10.41 25.34 -16.39
N GLY A 439 -9.10 25.20 -16.60
CA GLY A 439 -8.54 25.36 -17.96
C GLY A 439 -7.77 24.19 -18.57
N GLY A 440 -7.56 23.05 -17.89
CA GLY A 440 -6.65 22.00 -18.37
C GLY A 440 -5.17 22.43 -18.53
N GLY A 441 -4.87 23.72 -18.37
CA GLY A 441 -3.54 24.29 -18.26
C GLY A 441 -3.18 24.56 -16.81
N ARG A 442 -1.97 24.18 -16.41
CA ARG A 442 -1.36 24.49 -15.12
C ARG A 442 -0.90 25.96 -15.07
N SER A 443 -1.77 26.91 -15.40
CA SER A 443 -1.45 28.33 -15.27
C SER A 443 -1.71 28.79 -13.84
N MET A 444 -0.75 29.51 -13.27
CA MET A 444 -0.89 30.16 -11.97
C MET A 444 -1.91 31.31 -12.09
N LYS A 445 -2.73 31.55 -11.06
CA LYS A 445 -3.72 32.64 -11.02
C LYS A 445 -3.01 33.99 -11.20
N GLU A 446 -3.57 34.91 -11.98
CA GLU A 446 -2.95 36.23 -12.23
C GLU A 446 -2.67 37.01 -10.93
N GLU A 447 -3.56 36.89 -9.94
CA GLU A 447 -3.37 37.51 -8.62
C GLU A 447 -2.11 36.98 -7.90
N VAL A 448 -1.85 35.67 -8.01
CA VAL A 448 -0.68 35.03 -7.41
C VAL A 448 0.57 35.44 -8.18
N ILE A 449 0.51 35.50 -9.52
CA ILE A 449 1.64 35.98 -10.33
C ILE A 449 2.00 37.41 -9.93
N GLY A 450 1.03 38.32 -9.88
CA GLY A 450 1.27 39.74 -9.58
C GLY A 450 1.87 39.96 -8.19
N VAL A 451 1.42 39.21 -7.19
CA VAL A 451 1.97 39.33 -5.82
C VAL A 451 3.36 38.68 -5.71
N THR A 452 3.70 37.67 -6.52
CA THR A 452 4.91 36.84 -6.31
C THR A 452 6.04 37.09 -7.31
N GLU A 453 5.81 37.84 -8.37
CA GLU A 453 6.79 38.12 -9.43
C GLU A 453 8.09 38.73 -8.88
N ARG A 454 7.96 39.74 -8.01
CA ARG A 454 9.11 40.39 -7.36
C ARG A 454 9.89 39.42 -6.48
N LEU A 455 9.20 38.59 -5.69
CA LEU A 455 9.84 37.56 -4.86
C LEU A 455 10.65 36.57 -5.70
N ARG A 456 10.13 36.14 -6.86
CA ARG A 456 10.88 35.26 -7.78
C ARG A 456 12.17 35.91 -8.28
N GLY A 457 12.12 37.18 -8.64
CA GLY A 457 13.30 37.97 -9.03
C GLY A 457 14.34 38.01 -7.91
N LEU A 458 13.91 38.36 -6.69
CA LEU A 458 14.78 38.41 -5.52
C LEU A 458 15.41 37.05 -5.18
N CYS A 459 14.63 35.96 -5.25
CA CYS A 459 15.15 34.61 -5.03
C CYS A 459 16.22 34.24 -6.06
N SER A 460 15.97 34.52 -7.34
CA SER A 460 16.94 34.28 -8.42
C SER A 460 18.25 35.03 -8.19
N GLU A 461 18.19 36.32 -7.83
CA GLU A 461 19.36 37.15 -7.51
C GLU A 461 20.11 36.67 -6.25
N ALA A 462 19.39 36.08 -5.31
CA ALA A 462 19.96 35.49 -4.10
C ALA A 462 20.53 34.07 -4.31
N GLY A 463 20.25 33.43 -5.45
CA GLY A 463 20.61 32.03 -5.71
C GLY A 463 19.73 31.01 -4.97
N ILE A 464 18.50 31.40 -4.64
CA ILE A 464 17.51 30.58 -3.95
C ILE A 464 16.52 30.01 -4.97
N ASP A 465 16.36 28.69 -4.98
CA ASP A 465 15.36 28.01 -5.81
C ASP A 465 13.96 28.17 -5.21
N CYS A 466 13.13 28.99 -5.86
CA CYS A 466 11.78 29.31 -5.41
C CYS A 466 10.76 28.53 -6.24
N ARG A 467 10.14 27.52 -5.63
CA ARG A 467 9.23 26.59 -6.30
C ARG A 467 7.81 26.78 -5.80
N TRP A 468 6.88 26.54 -6.72
CA TRP A 468 5.46 26.77 -6.51
C TRP A 468 4.69 25.53 -6.91
N TRP A 469 3.92 25.01 -5.99
CA TRP A 469 3.21 23.76 -6.15
C TRP A 469 1.72 24.03 -6.00
N ASN A 470 0.93 23.59 -6.99
CA ASN A 470 -0.49 23.43 -6.70
C ASN A 470 -0.64 22.26 -5.73
N ARG A 471 -1.63 22.34 -4.85
CA ARG A 471 -2.12 21.15 -4.18
C ARG A 471 -2.72 20.24 -5.26
N GLU A 472 -1.94 19.28 -5.75
CA GLU A 472 -2.49 18.27 -6.65
C GLU A 472 -3.57 17.54 -5.85
N GLY A 473 -4.85 17.72 -6.24
CA GLY A 473 -6.03 17.19 -5.55
C GLY A 473 -6.16 15.66 -5.61
N GLY A 474 -5.06 14.93 -5.46
CA GLY A 474 -4.98 13.49 -5.56
C GLY A 474 -3.95 12.92 -4.58
N TYR A 475 -4.44 12.06 -3.69
CA TYR A 475 -3.75 11.29 -2.65
C TYR A 475 -2.56 10.45 -3.14
N THR A 476 -1.47 11.08 -3.57
CA THR A 476 -0.21 10.37 -3.78
C THR A 476 0.84 10.96 -2.86
N TYR A 477 1.01 10.30 -1.70
CA TYR A 477 2.17 10.49 -0.85
C TYR A 477 3.42 10.00 -1.60
N ALA A 478 3.99 10.85 -2.44
CA ALA A 478 5.35 10.62 -2.92
C ALA A 478 6.30 10.80 -1.73
N PHE A 479 6.81 9.68 -1.23
CA PHE A 479 7.94 9.65 -0.30
C PHE A 479 9.09 10.46 -0.90
N PHE A 480 9.62 11.43 -0.16
CA PHE A 480 11.01 11.83 -0.37
C PHE A 480 11.89 10.65 0.11
N PRO A 481 12.60 9.93 -0.76
CA PRO A 481 13.58 8.98 -0.27
C PRO A 481 14.72 9.76 0.40
N PRO A 482 15.21 9.36 1.58
CA PRO A 482 16.44 9.94 2.11
C PRO A 482 17.58 9.63 1.12
N ALA A 483 18.35 10.65 0.75
CA ALA A 483 19.56 10.48 -0.04
C ALA A 483 20.54 9.56 0.71
N LEU A 484 20.68 8.32 0.25
CA LEU A 484 21.75 7.42 0.65
C LEU A 484 23.06 7.95 0.05
N SER A 485 23.90 8.56 0.89
CA SER A 485 25.27 8.89 0.54
C SER A 485 26.13 7.64 0.69
N ASN A 486 26.35 6.91 -0.41
CA ASN A 486 27.37 5.87 -0.45
C ASN A 486 28.75 6.52 -0.61
N THR A 487 29.56 6.47 0.46
CA THR A 487 31.02 6.65 0.35
C THR A 487 31.66 5.27 0.40
N THR A 488 32.21 4.85 -0.73
CA THR A 488 32.98 3.62 -0.91
C THR A 488 34.37 3.80 -0.30
N SER A 489 34.73 2.92 0.65
CA SER A 489 36.14 2.65 0.98
C SER A 489 36.43 1.18 0.65
N SER A 490 37.55 0.95 -0.03
CA SER A 490 38.01 -0.34 -0.55
C SER A 490 38.50 -1.30 0.55
N PRO A 491 38.58 -2.62 0.27
CA PRO A 491 38.85 -3.65 1.26
C PRO A 491 40.33 -4.05 1.33
N ASP A 492 40.82 -4.29 2.55
CA ASP A 492 42.08 -4.99 2.81
C ASP A 492 41.86 -6.50 2.96
N GLN A 493 42.84 -7.24 2.45
CA GLN A 493 42.89 -8.68 2.23
C GLN A 493 42.92 -9.50 3.52
N ALA A 494 42.19 -10.63 3.53
CA ALA A 494 42.44 -11.72 4.48
C ALA A 494 42.30 -13.09 3.79
N THR A 495 43.33 -13.91 3.99
CA THR A 495 43.59 -15.28 3.50
C THR A 495 42.59 -16.34 4.00
N PRO A 496 42.37 -17.45 3.27
CA PRO A 496 41.46 -18.53 3.67
C PRO A 496 42.15 -19.63 4.51
N PRO A 497 41.42 -20.35 5.38
CA PRO A 497 41.93 -21.55 6.04
C PRO A 497 41.56 -22.84 5.26
N PRO A 498 42.18 -23.99 5.61
CA PRO A 498 42.27 -25.15 4.73
C PRO A 498 41.13 -26.16 4.88
N SER A 499 40.96 -26.91 3.80
CA SER A 499 40.01 -28.00 3.56
C SER A 499 40.36 -29.28 4.33
N HIS A 500 39.32 -30.02 4.74
CA HIS A 500 39.39 -31.45 5.10
C HIS A 500 38.01 -32.12 5.03
N PRO A 501 37.92 -33.47 4.95
CA PRO A 501 37.32 -34.12 3.78
C PRO A 501 36.06 -34.95 4.04
N HIS A 502 35.36 -35.20 2.91
CA HIS A 502 34.48 -36.32 2.58
C HIS A 502 34.04 -37.31 3.68
N LEU A 503 32.73 -37.36 3.92
CA LEU A 503 32.06 -38.58 4.37
C LEU A 503 30.89 -38.96 3.44
N LYS A 504 30.83 -40.27 3.19
CA LYS A 504 29.99 -40.99 2.23
C LYS A 504 28.52 -41.06 2.68
N THR A 505 27.60 -40.84 1.76
CA THR A 505 26.18 -41.21 1.88
C THR A 505 25.94 -42.62 1.33
N PRO A 506 25.04 -43.42 1.94
CA PRO A 506 24.50 -44.62 1.32
C PRO A 506 23.14 -44.35 0.64
N THR A 507 22.96 -45.09 -0.44
CA THR A 507 21.85 -45.17 -1.38
C THR A 507 20.65 -45.98 -0.89
N HIS A 508 19.45 -45.66 -1.41
CA HIS A 508 18.31 -46.52 -1.83
C HIS A 508 16.93 -45.89 -1.49
N PRO A 509 15.81 -46.32 -2.13
CA PRO A 509 15.56 -46.35 -3.56
C PRO A 509 14.20 -45.70 -3.93
N ASN A 510 13.99 -45.55 -5.24
CA ASN A 510 12.80 -45.05 -5.92
C ASN A 510 11.48 -45.71 -5.48
N ASN A 511 10.43 -44.90 -5.34
CA ASN A 511 9.05 -45.32 -5.57
C ASN A 511 8.34 -44.29 -6.44
N SER A 512 8.07 -44.68 -7.68
CA SER A 512 7.28 -43.97 -8.67
C SER A 512 5.79 -44.21 -8.43
N PHE A 513 5.04 -43.15 -8.17
CA PHE A 513 3.58 -43.14 -8.35
C PHE A 513 3.21 -42.13 -9.44
N THR A 514 2.58 -42.66 -10.48
CA THR A 514 1.99 -41.94 -11.62
C THR A 514 0.81 -41.09 -11.16
N SER A 515 0.89 -39.77 -11.27
CA SER A 515 -0.25 -38.85 -11.10
C SER A 515 -0.87 -38.51 -12.45
N SER A 516 -2.10 -38.95 -12.65
CA SER A 516 -2.94 -38.66 -13.80
C SER A 516 -3.83 -37.43 -13.55
N ILE A 517 -4.06 -36.68 -14.63
CA ILE A 517 -5.16 -35.74 -14.91
C ILE A 517 -4.98 -34.30 -14.41
N SER A 518 -4.63 -33.44 -15.36
CA SER A 518 -4.77 -31.99 -15.36
C SER A 518 -6.24 -31.56 -15.17
N SER A 519 -6.51 -30.72 -14.16
CA SER A 519 -7.80 -30.03 -14.04
C SER A 519 -7.95 -28.93 -15.10
N PRO A 520 -9.11 -28.80 -15.76
CA PRO A 520 -9.35 -27.71 -16.70
C PRO A 520 -9.49 -26.38 -15.95
N HIS A 521 -8.77 -25.35 -16.40
CA HIS A 521 -8.89 -23.98 -15.89
C HIS A 521 -10.36 -23.52 -15.93
N SER A 522 -10.95 -23.17 -14.78
CA SER A 522 -12.33 -22.68 -14.72
C SER A 522 -12.37 -21.21 -15.16
N MET A 523 -13.00 -20.91 -16.30
CA MET A 523 -13.10 -19.55 -16.85
C MET A 523 -14.10 -18.69 -16.06
N VAL A 524 -13.72 -17.48 -15.67
CA VAL A 524 -14.58 -16.52 -14.94
C VAL A 524 -15.43 -15.67 -15.90
N PHE A 525 -16.66 -15.32 -15.51
CA PHE A 525 -17.60 -14.50 -16.29
C PHE A 525 -18.02 -13.23 -15.55
N TYR A 526 -17.89 -12.07 -16.20
CA TYR A 526 -18.13 -10.76 -15.60
C TYR A 526 -19.43 -10.12 -16.10
N ASN A 527 -20.19 -9.50 -15.21
CA ASN A 527 -21.38 -8.70 -15.51
C ASN A 527 -21.25 -7.31 -14.89
N LEU A 528 -21.52 -6.27 -15.67
CA LEU A 528 -21.65 -4.91 -15.18
C LEU A 528 -23.10 -4.64 -14.79
N VAL A 529 -23.33 -4.25 -13.54
CA VAL A 529 -24.67 -4.13 -12.97
C VAL A 529 -24.90 -2.70 -12.47
N PHE A 530 -26.04 -2.11 -12.81
CA PHE A 530 -26.38 -0.72 -12.50
C PHE A 530 -27.57 -0.62 -11.54
N TYR A 531 -27.40 0.11 -10.44
CA TYR A 531 -28.51 0.46 -9.55
C TYR A 531 -29.11 1.81 -9.95
N ARG A 532 -30.40 1.83 -10.26
CA ARG A 532 -31.11 3.00 -10.81
C ARG A 532 -31.87 3.85 -9.79
N GLY A 533 -31.90 3.45 -8.52
CA GLY A 533 -32.76 4.07 -7.49
C GLY A 533 -34.25 3.73 -7.67
N ASP A 534 -35.09 4.24 -6.75
CA ASP A 534 -36.54 3.96 -6.74
C ASP A 534 -37.37 4.85 -7.69
N HIS A 535 -36.78 5.92 -8.25
CA HIS A 535 -37.53 6.98 -8.92
C HIS A 535 -37.00 7.33 -10.32
N TRP A 536 -36.67 6.31 -11.12
CA TRP A 536 -36.16 6.50 -12.48
C TRP A 536 -37.06 7.37 -13.39
N HIS A 537 -38.36 7.47 -13.10
CA HIS A 537 -39.30 8.26 -13.88
C HIS A 537 -39.49 9.72 -13.42
N GLU A 538 -38.93 10.10 -12.28
CA GLU A 538 -39.00 11.49 -11.77
C GLU A 538 -37.76 12.27 -12.20
N SER A 539 -37.66 12.56 -13.51
CA SER A 539 -36.53 13.27 -14.14
C SER A 539 -36.23 14.68 -13.61
N ASN A 540 -37.01 15.18 -12.63
CA ASN A 540 -36.91 16.54 -12.10
C ASN A 540 -36.30 16.61 -10.69
N LYS A 541 -35.93 15.49 -10.06
CA LYS A 541 -35.20 15.53 -8.79
C LYS A 541 -33.69 15.64 -9.06
N PRO A 542 -32.96 16.61 -8.47
CA PRO A 542 -31.52 16.81 -8.71
C PRO A 542 -30.64 15.62 -8.26
N ASN A 543 -31.20 14.66 -7.52
CA ASN A 543 -30.54 13.41 -7.12
C ASN A 543 -31.10 12.16 -7.85
N GLY A 544 -31.99 12.34 -8.84
CA GLY A 544 -32.59 11.26 -9.61
C GLY A 544 -31.61 10.72 -10.65
N GLY A 545 -30.85 9.68 -10.30
CA GLY A 545 -30.04 8.93 -11.27
C GLY A 545 -28.54 8.84 -10.98
N ARG A 546 -28.13 8.80 -9.71
CA ARG A 546 -26.79 8.28 -9.40
C ARG A 546 -26.79 6.77 -9.64
N ASP A 547 -26.44 6.40 -10.87
CA ASP A 547 -26.24 5.01 -11.27
C ASP A 547 -25.00 4.47 -10.56
N ASN A 548 -25.20 3.92 -9.36
CA ASN A 548 -24.15 3.16 -8.69
C ASN A 548 -23.82 1.94 -9.55
N ARG A 549 -22.54 1.75 -9.85
CA ARG A 549 -22.06 0.66 -10.70
C ARG A 549 -21.47 -0.45 -9.84
N TYR A 550 -21.63 -1.67 -10.34
CA TYR A 550 -21.17 -2.87 -9.65
C TYR A 550 -20.64 -3.88 -10.65
N LEU A 551 -19.60 -4.60 -10.24
CA LEU A 551 -19.08 -5.74 -10.96
C LEU A 551 -19.57 -7.03 -10.29
N LEU A 552 -20.28 -7.84 -11.05
CA LEU A 552 -20.70 -9.17 -10.63
C LEU A 552 -19.85 -10.21 -11.34
N ILE A 553 -19.22 -11.08 -10.57
CA ILE A 553 -18.23 -12.04 -11.03
C ILE A 553 -18.78 -13.43 -10.76
N ALA A 554 -19.07 -14.20 -11.81
CA ALA A 554 -19.57 -15.57 -11.71
C ALA A 554 -18.52 -16.55 -12.22
N SER A 555 -18.45 -17.75 -11.66
CA SER A 555 -17.44 -18.75 -12.09
C SER A 555 -17.72 -19.35 -13.48
N THR A 556 -18.89 -19.09 -14.08
CA THR A 556 -19.22 -19.38 -15.48
C THR A 556 -20.36 -18.47 -15.94
N ARG A 557 -20.55 -18.35 -17.26
CA ARG A 557 -21.72 -17.66 -17.84
C ARG A 557 -23.03 -18.29 -17.39
N SER A 558 -23.12 -19.63 -17.41
CA SER A 558 -24.33 -20.36 -17.01
C SER A 558 -24.74 -20.04 -15.58
N LYS A 559 -23.77 -19.81 -14.67
CA LYS A 559 -24.04 -19.39 -13.29
C LYS A 559 -24.52 -17.94 -13.19
N ALA A 560 -23.97 -17.03 -14.00
CA ALA A 560 -24.53 -15.68 -14.11
C ALA A 560 -25.97 -15.70 -14.65
N ASP A 561 -26.24 -16.52 -15.67
CA ASP A 561 -27.58 -16.72 -16.24
C ASP A 561 -28.57 -17.32 -15.24
N LEU A 562 -28.12 -18.31 -14.46
CA LEU A 562 -28.90 -18.90 -13.39
C LEU A 562 -29.20 -17.88 -12.29
N LEU A 563 -28.19 -17.13 -11.83
CA LEU A 563 -28.39 -16.08 -10.83
C LEU A 563 -29.41 -15.04 -11.29
N TYR A 564 -29.30 -14.56 -12.52
CA TYR A 564 -30.26 -13.59 -13.07
C TYR A 564 -31.70 -14.14 -13.01
N ARG A 565 -31.92 -15.39 -13.43
CA ARG A 565 -33.24 -16.04 -13.39
C ARG A 565 -33.75 -16.18 -11.96
N VAL A 566 -32.89 -16.64 -11.04
CA VAL A 566 -33.23 -16.81 -9.62
C VAL A 566 -33.71 -15.49 -9.02
N LEU A 567 -32.96 -14.41 -9.24
CA LEU A 567 -33.32 -13.07 -8.76
C LEU A 567 -34.62 -12.55 -9.39
N GLN A 568 -34.91 -12.90 -10.65
CA GLN A 568 -36.13 -12.51 -11.34
C GLN A 568 -37.37 -13.27 -10.86
N GLU A 569 -37.23 -14.57 -10.60
CA GLU A 569 -38.32 -15.46 -10.21
C GLU A 569 -38.62 -15.43 -8.71
N ASN A 570 -37.63 -15.10 -7.87
CA ASN A 570 -37.74 -15.19 -6.41
C ASN A 570 -37.63 -13.82 -5.73
N LYS A 571 -38.71 -13.04 -5.84
CA LYS A 571 -38.81 -11.72 -5.17
C LYS A 571 -38.66 -11.79 -3.64
N SER A 572 -38.82 -12.96 -3.02
CA SER A 572 -38.58 -13.21 -1.60
C SER A 572 -37.12 -13.05 -1.20
N ILE A 573 -36.18 -13.51 -2.04
CA ILE A 573 -34.73 -13.42 -1.77
C ILE A 573 -34.32 -11.96 -1.60
N THR A 574 -34.94 -11.10 -2.40
CA THR A 574 -34.77 -9.66 -2.41
C THR A 574 -35.66 -8.92 -1.40
N GLY A 575 -36.37 -9.62 -0.51
CA GLY A 575 -37.18 -9.00 0.53
C GLY A 575 -38.49 -8.35 0.06
N GLY A 576 -39.03 -8.78 -1.09
CA GLY A 576 -40.36 -8.41 -1.62
C GLY A 576 -40.48 -6.98 -2.18
N ARG A 577 -40.08 -5.96 -1.39
CA ARG A 577 -40.15 -4.52 -1.77
C ARG A 577 -38.83 -3.97 -2.29
N LYS A 578 -37.68 -4.56 -1.89
CA LYS A 578 -36.33 -4.05 -2.23
C LYS A 578 -35.86 -4.33 -3.66
N PHE A 579 -36.64 -5.03 -4.48
CA PHE A 579 -36.37 -5.23 -5.91
C PHE A 579 -37.70 -5.29 -6.65
N HIS A 580 -38.10 -4.17 -7.23
CA HIS A 580 -39.31 -4.15 -8.05
C HIS A 580 -38.98 -4.19 -9.55
N GLU A 581 -37.75 -3.88 -9.95
CA GLU A 581 -37.31 -3.97 -11.34
C GLU A 581 -35.90 -4.58 -11.42
N LEU A 582 -35.75 -5.73 -12.10
CA LEU A 582 -34.46 -6.28 -12.53
C LEU A 582 -34.56 -6.50 -14.05
N LYS A 583 -33.71 -5.80 -14.81
CA LYS A 583 -33.71 -5.83 -16.27
C LYS A 583 -32.35 -6.26 -16.80
N ARG A 584 -32.36 -7.21 -17.72
CA ARG A 584 -31.19 -7.60 -18.50
C ARG A 584 -31.06 -6.69 -19.72
N LEU A 585 -30.01 -5.87 -19.74
CA LEU A 585 -29.69 -5.01 -20.88
C LEU A 585 -28.88 -5.78 -21.93
N SER A 586 -28.04 -6.71 -21.49
CA SER A 586 -27.29 -7.64 -22.33
C SER A 586 -26.88 -8.87 -21.52
N PRO A 587 -26.28 -9.92 -22.14
CA PRO A 587 -25.74 -11.04 -21.40
C PRO A 587 -24.78 -10.65 -20.26
N GLN A 588 -24.04 -9.55 -20.42
CA GLN A 588 -23.03 -9.03 -19.48
C GLN A 588 -23.48 -7.75 -18.76
N MET A 589 -24.72 -7.28 -18.97
CA MET A 589 -25.18 -6.01 -18.39
C MET A 589 -26.57 -6.10 -17.82
N TRP A 590 -26.70 -5.83 -16.53
CA TRP A 590 -27.97 -5.85 -15.81
C TRP A 590 -28.24 -4.49 -15.20
N SER A 591 -29.50 -4.15 -14.98
CA SER A 591 -29.89 -2.97 -14.21
C SER A 591 -30.98 -3.34 -13.24
N TRP A 592 -30.99 -2.72 -12.06
CA TRP A 592 -32.07 -2.94 -11.10
C TRP A 592 -32.51 -1.67 -10.36
N CYS A 593 -33.73 -1.69 -9.84
CA CYS A 593 -34.34 -0.67 -8.99
C CYS A 593 -34.81 -1.31 -7.68
N GLY A 594 -34.75 -0.57 -6.58
CA GLY A 594 -35.16 -1.04 -5.26
C GLY A 594 -34.68 -0.16 -4.10
N ASP A 595 -35.09 -0.50 -2.88
CA ASP A 595 -34.90 0.27 -1.62
C ASP A 595 -33.45 0.66 -1.25
N GLY A 596 -32.46 0.18 -2.01
CA GLY A 596 -31.09 0.65 -1.86
C GLY A 596 -30.06 -0.11 -2.70
N PRO A 597 -28.87 0.48 -2.86
CA PRO A 597 -27.74 -0.14 -3.56
C PRO A 597 -27.29 -1.49 -2.98
N LYS A 598 -27.52 -1.70 -1.68
CA LYS A 598 -27.12 -2.92 -0.97
C LYS A 598 -28.04 -4.12 -1.22
N ALA A 599 -29.23 -3.92 -1.79
CA ALA A 599 -30.20 -5.00 -1.92
C ALA A 599 -29.65 -6.19 -2.75
N LEU A 600 -28.92 -5.90 -3.84
CA LEU A 600 -28.34 -6.94 -4.69
C LEU A 600 -27.21 -7.69 -3.98
N TYR A 601 -26.38 -6.94 -3.25
CA TYR A 601 -25.31 -7.50 -2.43
C TYR A 601 -25.88 -8.46 -1.37
N ASP A 602 -26.91 -8.04 -0.63
CA ASP A 602 -27.56 -8.86 0.40
C ASP A 602 -28.15 -10.15 -0.18
N ALA A 603 -28.76 -10.08 -1.38
CA ALA A 603 -29.31 -11.24 -2.06
C ALA A 603 -28.22 -12.25 -2.47
N ILE A 604 -27.12 -11.77 -3.04
CA ILE A 604 -25.97 -12.61 -3.41
C ILE A 604 -25.31 -13.18 -2.15
N GLU A 605 -25.18 -12.39 -1.08
CA GLU A 605 -24.64 -12.86 0.19
C GLU A 605 -25.50 -13.98 0.78
N LYS A 606 -26.83 -13.84 0.82
CA LYS A 606 -27.76 -14.90 1.26
C LYS A 606 -27.62 -16.18 0.46
N ILE A 607 -27.44 -16.09 -0.86
CA ILE A 607 -27.18 -17.27 -1.72
C ILE A 607 -25.86 -17.92 -1.34
N ASN A 608 -24.79 -17.15 -1.17
CA ASN A 608 -23.45 -17.64 -0.84
C ASN A 608 -23.35 -18.26 0.57
N ILE A 609 -24.10 -17.74 1.55
CA ILE A 609 -24.14 -18.32 2.90
C ILE A 609 -25.13 -19.48 3.03
N GLY A 610 -25.99 -19.70 2.03
CA GLY A 610 -26.98 -20.79 2.04
C GLY A 610 -28.29 -20.48 2.76
N THR A 611 -28.58 -19.20 3.03
CA THR A 611 -29.78 -18.76 3.74
C THR A 611 -30.83 -18.13 2.83
N ALA A 612 -30.63 -18.15 1.51
CA ALA A 612 -31.61 -17.65 0.56
C ALA A 612 -32.92 -18.47 0.62
N GLU A 613 -34.03 -17.77 0.79
CA GLU A 613 -35.38 -18.35 0.74
C GLU A 613 -35.87 -18.34 -0.72
N VAL A 614 -35.53 -19.41 -1.43
CA VAL A 614 -35.94 -19.69 -2.82
C VAL A 614 -37.16 -20.61 -2.78
N ALA A 615 -38.21 -20.29 -3.53
CA ALA A 615 -39.40 -21.13 -3.67
C ALA A 615 -39.61 -21.47 -5.15
N PRO A 616 -39.92 -22.74 -5.50
CA PRO A 616 -40.11 -23.94 -4.65
C PRO A 616 -38.81 -24.50 -4.01
N GLN A 617 -38.95 -25.37 -3.00
CA GLN A 617 -37.83 -26.00 -2.26
C GLN A 617 -36.86 -26.78 -3.17
N GLU A 618 -37.35 -27.39 -4.24
CA GLU A 618 -36.53 -28.09 -5.24
C GLU A 618 -35.59 -27.11 -5.98
N THR A 619 -36.08 -25.90 -6.31
CA THR A 619 -35.26 -24.83 -6.88
C THR A 619 -34.21 -24.34 -5.88
N LYS A 620 -34.52 -24.34 -4.58
CA LYS A 620 -33.57 -23.93 -3.54
C LYS A 620 -32.32 -24.82 -3.52
N GLU A 621 -32.49 -26.13 -3.61
CA GLU A 621 -31.37 -27.07 -3.59
C GLU A 621 -30.46 -26.90 -4.81
N ILE A 622 -31.05 -26.76 -6.01
CA ILE A 622 -30.32 -26.51 -7.25
C ILE A 622 -29.56 -25.18 -7.19
N VAL A 623 -30.22 -24.12 -6.71
CA VAL A 623 -29.63 -22.78 -6.59
C VAL A 623 -28.46 -22.77 -5.60
N LEU A 624 -28.63 -23.40 -4.44
CA LEU A 624 -27.57 -23.47 -3.44
C LEU A 624 -26.43 -24.41 -3.86
N ALA A 625 -26.70 -25.46 -4.64
CA ALA A 625 -25.65 -26.32 -5.18
C ALA A 625 -24.81 -25.59 -6.25
N GLU A 626 -25.45 -24.84 -7.14
CA GLU A 626 -24.80 -24.27 -8.32
C GLU A 626 -24.17 -22.89 -8.09
N LEU A 627 -24.82 -22.03 -7.29
CA LEU A 627 -24.40 -20.62 -7.13
C LEU A 627 -23.59 -20.35 -5.87
N ARG A 628 -23.73 -21.18 -4.82
CA ARG A 628 -23.10 -20.92 -3.52
C ARG A 628 -21.58 -20.89 -3.63
N GLY A 629 -20.98 -19.75 -3.30
CA GLY A 629 -19.53 -19.53 -3.37
C GLY A 629 -19.00 -19.31 -4.79
N HIS A 630 -19.88 -19.21 -5.79
CA HIS A 630 -19.53 -19.07 -7.20
C HIS A 630 -19.90 -17.72 -7.82
N VAL A 631 -20.46 -16.81 -7.02
CA VAL A 631 -20.82 -15.46 -7.45
C VAL A 631 -20.27 -14.45 -6.44
N PHE A 632 -19.56 -13.45 -6.93
CA PHE A 632 -19.01 -12.34 -6.14
C PHE A 632 -19.54 -11.01 -6.65
N PHE A 633 -19.50 -10.01 -5.78
CA PHE A 633 -20.05 -8.69 -6.04
C PHE A 633 -19.09 -7.62 -5.53
N GLN A 634 -18.76 -6.66 -6.38
CA GLN A 634 -17.84 -5.56 -6.08
C GLN A 634 -18.49 -4.22 -6.46
N PHE A 635 -18.37 -3.22 -5.59
CA PHE A 635 -18.83 -1.86 -5.84
C PHE A 635 -17.80 -1.06 -6.65
N LEU A 636 -18.26 -0.26 -7.62
CA LEU A 636 -17.42 0.53 -8.55
C LEU A 636 -17.73 2.05 -8.53
N ASP A 637 -18.35 2.54 -7.44
CA ASP A 637 -18.80 3.93 -7.24
C ASP A 637 -19.77 4.48 -8.31
N ALA A 638 -20.33 5.67 -8.05
CA ALA A 638 -21.13 6.39 -9.02
C ALA A 638 -20.24 6.95 -10.13
N TRP A 639 -20.73 6.90 -11.37
CA TRP A 639 -19.96 7.25 -12.57
C TRP A 639 -19.45 8.71 -12.60
N ASP A 640 -20.02 9.58 -11.78
CA ASP A 640 -19.76 11.02 -11.70
C ASP A 640 -18.96 11.46 -10.45
N THR A 641 -18.60 10.54 -9.54
CA THR A 641 -18.09 10.92 -8.20
C THR A 641 -16.60 10.73 -7.92
N LEU A 642 -15.82 9.96 -8.71
CA LEU A 642 -14.39 9.75 -8.43
C LEU A 642 -13.52 9.53 -9.69
N PRO A 643 -12.24 10.00 -9.69
CA PRO A 643 -11.23 9.72 -10.72
C PRO A 643 -10.32 8.53 -10.38
N LEU A 644 -10.83 7.46 -9.75
CA LEU A 644 -10.00 6.32 -9.32
C LEU A 644 -9.96 5.18 -10.35
N GLY A 645 -8.75 4.60 -10.46
CA GLY A 645 -8.34 3.54 -11.39
C GLY A 645 -9.22 2.30 -11.37
N PHE A 646 -9.45 1.80 -12.57
CA PHE A 646 -10.38 0.74 -12.94
C PHE A 646 -9.99 -0.64 -12.35
N PRO A 647 -10.93 -1.60 -12.30
CA PRO A 647 -10.57 -3.01 -12.09
C PRO A 647 -9.68 -3.48 -13.24
N VAL A 648 -8.42 -3.80 -12.93
CA VAL A 648 -7.48 -4.45 -13.85
C VAL A 648 -8.01 -5.86 -14.13
N LEU A 649 -8.64 -6.06 -15.29
CA LEU A 649 -8.78 -7.40 -15.85
C LEU A 649 -7.36 -7.83 -16.25
N ARG A 650 -6.78 -8.82 -15.57
CA ARG A 650 -5.41 -9.25 -15.88
C ARG A 650 -5.39 -9.89 -17.27
N ALA A 651 -4.40 -9.51 -18.08
CA ALA A 651 -4.25 -9.97 -19.46
C ALA A 651 -3.68 -11.41 -19.58
N ASP A 652 -3.30 -12.04 -18.47
CA ASP A 652 -2.57 -13.31 -18.43
C ASP A 652 -3.46 -14.57 -18.45
N GLU A 653 -4.79 -14.43 -18.35
CA GLU A 653 -5.72 -15.55 -18.55
C GLU A 653 -6.15 -15.66 -20.03
N GLY A 654 -5.20 -16.07 -20.86
CA GLY A 654 -5.42 -16.43 -22.26
C GLY A 654 -6.37 -17.62 -22.38
N GLY A 655 -7.68 -17.37 -22.47
CA GLY A 655 -8.65 -18.42 -22.74
C GLY A 655 -10.09 -18.22 -22.26
N VAL A 656 -10.53 -17.01 -21.91
CA VAL A 656 -11.92 -16.78 -21.45
C VAL A 656 -12.91 -16.75 -22.63
N ALA A 657 -13.38 -17.92 -23.02
CA ALA A 657 -14.38 -18.14 -24.06
C ALA A 657 -15.80 -17.87 -23.55
N ASP A 658 -16.14 -16.59 -23.40
CA ASP A 658 -17.38 -16.04 -23.95
C ASP A 658 -17.27 -14.52 -24.02
N ARG A 659 -16.64 -14.10 -25.13
CA ARG A 659 -16.48 -12.74 -25.65
C ARG A 659 -15.61 -11.76 -24.86
N VAL A 660 -14.45 -12.23 -24.41
CA VAL A 660 -13.20 -11.46 -24.47
C VAL A 660 -12.25 -12.22 -25.40
N ASN A 661 -12.52 -12.19 -26.71
CA ASN A 661 -11.57 -12.70 -27.70
C ASN A 661 -10.93 -11.50 -28.41
N GLY A 662 -9.61 -11.34 -28.29
CA GLY A 662 -8.84 -10.22 -28.85
C GLY A 662 -9.10 -8.86 -28.20
N GLY A 663 -9.31 -8.81 -26.88
CA GLY A 663 -9.54 -7.55 -26.16
C GLY A 663 -10.86 -6.86 -26.55
N ARG A 664 -11.88 -7.58 -27.00
CA ARG A 664 -13.16 -6.98 -27.43
C ARG A 664 -14.26 -7.19 -26.38
N PHE A 665 -14.98 -6.12 -26.04
CA PHE A 665 -16.18 -6.13 -25.19
C PHE A 665 -17.36 -5.66 -26.03
N CYS A 666 -18.49 -6.38 -26.04
CA CYS A 666 -19.62 -6.07 -26.94
C CYS A 666 -20.85 -5.61 -26.17
N VAL A 667 -21.15 -4.31 -26.17
CA VAL A 667 -22.40 -3.77 -25.63
C VAL A 667 -23.41 -3.54 -26.75
N ARG A 668 -24.55 -4.26 -26.72
CA ARG A 668 -25.65 -4.11 -27.69
C ARG A 668 -26.65 -3.00 -27.33
N SER A 669 -26.20 -1.83 -26.87
CA SER A 669 -27.08 -0.68 -26.62
C SER A 669 -26.86 0.40 -27.66
N ARG A 670 -27.77 0.49 -28.65
CA ARG A 670 -27.65 1.38 -29.83
C ARG A 670 -27.95 2.85 -29.57
N ARG A 671 -28.67 3.19 -28.49
CA ARG A 671 -29.32 4.52 -28.38
C ARG A 671 -28.46 5.57 -27.66
N TRP A 672 -27.65 5.21 -26.67
CA TRP A 672 -26.89 6.17 -25.84
C TRP A 672 -25.62 5.53 -25.22
N PRO A 673 -24.57 5.21 -26.00
CA PRO A 673 -23.38 4.54 -25.48
C PRO A 673 -22.70 5.33 -24.35
N GLY A 674 -22.58 6.66 -24.45
CA GLY A 674 -21.93 7.52 -23.44
C GLY A 674 -22.54 7.47 -22.03
N ARG A 675 -23.73 6.88 -21.83
CA ARG A 675 -24.36 6.70 -20.52
C ARG A 675 -23.79 5.55 -19.70
N PHE A 676 -23.04 4.64 -20.33
CA PHE A 676 -22.46 3.47 -19.65
C PHE A 676 -20.97 3.67 -19.31
N TRP A 677 -20.40 4.84 -19.60
CA TRP A 677 -18.96 5.07 -19.56
C TRP A 677 -18.61 6.43 -18.97
N ALA A 678 -17.47 6.50 -18.30
CA ALA A 678 -16.88 7.76 -17.86
C ALA A 678 -15.86 8.22 -18.89
N VAL A 679 -15.99 9.45 -19.39
CA VAL A 679 -14.88 10.17 -20.01
C VAL A 679 -14.17 10.89 -18.87
N HIS A 680 -12.90 10.59 -18.66
CA HIS A 680 -12.10 11.32 -17.69
C HIS A 680 -12.03 12.79 -18.13
N ARG A 681 -12.59 13.73 -17.36
CA ARG A 681 -12.34 15.15 -17.62
C ARG A 681 -10.87 15.43 -17.34
N GLY A 682 -10.14 15.91 -18.33
CA GLY A 682 -8.75 16.35 -18.18
C GLY A 682 -7.65 15.29 -18.39
N SER A 683 -7.95 14.12 -18.96
CA SER A 683 -6.90 13.18 -19.37
C SER A 683 -7.14 12.62 -20.78
N ASN A 684 -6.07 12.41 -21.55
CA ASN A 684 -6.12 11.76 -22.86
C ASN A 684 -6.35 10.23 -22.76
N PHE A 685 -6.57 9.71 -21.54
CA PHE A 685 -6.71 8.28 -21.28
C PHE A 685 -8.16 7.84 -21.42
N CYS A 686 -8.53 7.37 -22.62
CA CYS A 686 -9.73 6.56 -22.82
C CYS A 686 -9.36 5.08 -22.70
N ALA A 687 -9.82 4.40 -21.66
CA ALA A 687 -9.58 2.95 -21.48
C ALA A 687 -10.29 2.07 -22.54
N ILE A 688 -11.23 2.64 -23.30
CA ILE A 688 -11.98 1.96 -24.36
C ILE A 688 -12.10 2.92 -25.55
N VAL A 689 -11.55 2.53 -26.71
CA VAL A 689 -11.71 3.28 -27.96
C VAL A 689 -12.93 2.72 -28.69
N VAL A 690 -13.84 3.59 -29.07
CA VAL A 690 -15.00 3.22 -29.89
C VAL A 690 -14.50 2.93 -31.30
N SER A 691 -14.80 1.73 -31.83
CA SER A 691 -14.51 1.46 -33.24
C SER A 691 -15.34 2.38 -34.11
N GLU A 692 -14.69 3.19 -34.95
CA GLU A 692 -15.37 4.03 -35.96
C GLU A 692 -15.94 3.18 -37.12
N TRP A 693 -15.52 1.91 -37.23
CA TRP A 693 -15.68 1.10 -38.45
C TRP A 693 -16.71 -0.04 -38.32
N GLU A 694 -17.07 -0.46 -37.10
CA GLU A 694 -18.02 -1.56 -36.87
C GLU A 694 -19.14 -1.17 -35.91
N ARG A 695 -20.35 -0.95 -36.45
CA ARG A 695 -21.55 -0.65 -35.66
C ARG A 695 -21.89 -1.82 -34.73
N ALA A 696 -21.56 -1.66 -33.44
CA ALA A 696 -21.89 -2.51 -32.27
C ALA A 696 -20.80 -3.47 -31.73
N VAL A 697 -19.51 -3.13 -31.87
CA VAL A 697 -18.38 -3.83 -31.23
C VAL A 697 -17.42 -2.81 -30.60
N PHE A 698 -16.93 -3.05 -29.38
CA PHE A 698 -15.91 -2.20 -28.72
C PHE A 698 -14.63 -2.99 -28.44
N ARG A 699 -13.47 -2.33 -28.50
CA ARG A 699 -12.18 -2.94 -28.14
C ARG A 699 -11.61 -2.24 -26.90
N VAL A 700 -11.28 -3.02 -25.88
CA VAL A 700 -10.65 -2.64 -24.62
C VAL A 700 -9.16 -2.93 -24.75
N TRP A 701 -8.33 -1.93 -24.45
CA TRP A 701 -6.88 -2.09 -24.39
C TRP A 701 -6.39 -1.76 -22.99
N ILE A 702 -5.37 -2.49 -22.55
CA ILE A 702 -4.62 -2.16 -21.33
C ILE A 702 -3.32 -1.55 -21.82
N GLU A 703 -3.05 -0.30 -21.48
CA GLU A 703 -1.81 0.37 -21.87
C GLU A 703 -0.63 -0.26 -21.11
N GLY A 704 0.38 -0.74 -21.85
CA GLY A 704 1.53 -1.50 -21.32
C GLY A 704 1.81 -2.83 -22.04
N VAL A 705 0.93 -3.28 -22.93
CA VAL A 705 1.18 -4.41 -23.85
C VAL A 705 1.29 -3.84 -25.27
N GLU A 706 2.43 -4.10 -25.93
CA GLU A 706 2.89 -3.44 -27.16
C GLU A 706 1.89 -3.39 -28.33
N ARG A 707 1.99 -2.31 -29.11
CA ARG A 707 1.11 -1.93 -30.23
C ARG A 707 1.48 -2.58 -31.58
N ASP A 708 2.52 -3.38 -31.66
CA ASP A 708 3.25 -3.58 -32.93
C ASP A 708 2.70 -4.66 -33.89
N GLY A 709 1.52 -5.23 -33.63
CA GLY A 709 1.00 -6.35 -34.42
C GLY A 709 -0.05 -6.06 -35.50
N ALA A 710 -0.74 -4.91 -35.46
CA ALA A 710 -2.05 -4.80 -36.12
C ALA A 710 -2.13 -3.89 -37.36
N GLU A 711 -1.05 -3.20 -37.75
CA GLU A 711 -1.06 -2.30 -38.93
C GLU A 711 -0.49 -2.91 -40.21
N LYS A 712 -0.14 -4.21 -40.20
CA LYS A 712 0.31 -4.93 -41.40
C LYS A 712 -0.66 -6.02 -41.80
N GLU A 713 -1.84 -5.64 -42.28
CA GLU A 713 -2.57 -6.44 -43.29
C GLU A 713 -3.62 -5.55 -43.96
N GLY A 714 -3.20 -4.96 -45.09
CA GLY A 714 -4.05 -4.18 -45.96
C GLY A 714 -4.85 -5.05 -46.92
N VAL A 715 -6.03 -4.53 -47.26
CA VAL A 715 -6.61 -4.47 -48.62
C VAL A 715 -6.69 -5.77 -49.43
N GLY A 716 -7.92 -6.29 -49.47
CA GLY A 716 -8.54 -7.01 -50.60
C GLY A 716 -9.99 -7.27 -50.18
N GLY A 717 -11.04 -6.70 -50.78
CA GLY A 717 -11.33 -6.56 -52.18
C GLY A 717 -12.52 -7.49 -52.47
N CYS A 718 -13.70 -6.88 -52.64
CA CYS A 718 -15.07 -7.44 -52.80
C CYS A 718 -15.91 -7.57 -51.51
#